data_AF-R4XEC0-F1
#
_entry.id   AF-R4XEC0-F1
#
_cell.length_a   1.000
_cell.length_b   1.000
_cell.length_c   1.000
_cell.angle_alpha   90.00
_cell.angle_beta   90.00
_cell.angle_gamma   90.00
#
_symmetry.space_group_name_H-M   'P 1'
#
loop_
_entity.id
_entity.type
_entity.pdbx_description
1 polymer ?
#
loop_
_entity_poly.entity_id
_entity_poly.type
_entity_poly.pdbx_seq_one_letter_code
_entity_poly.pdbx_strand_id
1 'polypeptide(L)'
;MRNVVAYYSAIIVSAVCGSQIANPPLDLSSLGHVAIAGQFSGISIYDDTQQTAVQSTNSKDGLYLENADGSVTSLGQSDGMIYATCSLNVSNVQTIYLGGNFSRIGNISAVNMASYTPSTNLFSSLSTGVLGTVRALYCDATSNQVYIGGEFEMSNSTNTVLWDALRRRYVTVPFGGFDGPVNVIRASGSSILFGGQFDSLSGETASSLNEAQQVNLQTAYINSPNSYAIYPGFSEPSAIICPSGDDGEGNTWLLADNSAGSWSASTNFTFRPISFRIYNTHLDGRGTREFRFIAQPVNGILNLTYTDPSTGEQAYCDSRCPLSDSTAVEYQEFKFVNVIEMNGFQLAISGWYGQGGGLRGLEVFTDDIYAYAIQSFNEPTCANSTYLSTTTNQGAWRPTILGNEPGYLAADLSGDALSTASVTFEPQISQRGNYTVRIYTPGCLLDNTCPNRGGVTLSVYSRSGTPATNVTIFQTNNYDKYDTIFQGLVDPPSSTFRPRVVLSPLAGQAGTINTVASRVQFLELSASASTTLNGLYEYNLATFDVSSAPNTTFDNAGSQLVFDAVISAIVVDGPKTYVAGNFTGAGTANILTISGNVVSSLGHISPNGAVNSMLLIGQILYLGGNFTALANSTISAAHIVAYNTSSSSWLAVGAGTNGPVVFLYNNSGNLGISGPFDTLNAYGSTSLHAVAGNAFWDTTNMRWTNSNGNIDGNVRAAVTNSSTTYLAGNVRSTYQVAAPGIASLTSTGNTQRLSGLSLPYTTSAAQRFVDINTGAFYNSSTSSLTIVAGQLESIDSSGSSISHVAFLNANGSVSGIPSGTLSNSSVIYTSHIDGNRVLLGGALSGTSGSSTLGGLFIWDLESQKLDATQPAALQGSNVRVNSITTRPGVAQIVVAGNFDSAGSLTCPSLCVLDRSTTTWQRPAIGLSGNVSYATWLGQNVLLLAGNMTLNGTTQYLATFDFSRQTFSPVTRTLLPGPALVAVSDTNSTSSIYIAGTSLAGAAYLVKWDGNSTVDLSTGLSSQSQIYDLQFVPLSRKTAVSNSIMDSKRALLVLGNLTLATGNIASGALFDGAAYTAYLLSNTIDDRPGSVRTLFSDQLISFTSSGSRLSRGVVVVIALAIALFITFAIVALGILAAFIRRRREGYRPANQTMPEKAPAAVPPQSLFGEDNFQAHKGRAPRI
;
A
#
# COMPACT_ATOMS: atom_id res chain seq x y z
N MET A 1 58.42 -4.85 22.17
CA MET A 1 57.41 -4.45 23.18
C MET A 1 56.45 -3.45 22.54
N ARG A 2 55.13 -3.62 22.80
CA ARG A 2 53.96 -2.87 22.28
C ARG A 2 53.60 -3.21 20.82
N ASN A 3 52.79 -4.25 20.56
CA ASN A 3 51.32 -4.35 20.71
C ASN A 3 50.56 -3.13 20.17
N VAL A 4 50.08 -3.24 18.92
CA VAL A 4 48.92 -2.51 18.40
C VAL A 4 47.90 -3.56 17.99
N VAL A 5 46.83 -3.65 18.76
CA VAL A 5 45.67 -4.52 18.52
C VAL A 5 44.79 -3.81 17.49
N ALA A 6 44.64 -4.40 16.30
CA ALA A 6 43.63 -4.00 15.34
C ALA A 6 42.30 -4.65 15.73
N TYR A 7 41.34 -3.84 16.20
CA TYR A 7 39.96 -4.27 16.38
C TYR A 7 39.29 -4.40 15.01
N TYR A 8 39.20 -5.63 14.50
CA TYR A 8 38.24 -5.97 13.45
C TYR A 8 36.87 -6.16 14.11
N SER A 9 36.03 -5.12 14.07
CA SER A 9 34.61 -5.24 14.35
C SER A 9 33.95 -5.95 13.17
N ALA A 10 33.91 -7.28 13.21
CA ALA A 10 33.07 -8.06 12.31
C ALA A 10 31.60 -7.80 12.70
N ILE A 11 30.96 -6.82 12.03
CA ILE A 11 29.51 -6.70 12.05
C ILE A 11 28.99 -7.88 11.23
N ILE A 12 28.62 -8.96 11.91
CA ILE A 12 27.81 -10.03 11.33
C ILE A 12 26.42 -9.42 11.14
N VAL A 13 26.18 -8.83 9.97
CA VAL A 13 24.84 -8.50 9.51
C VAL A 13 24.20 -9.82 9.08
N SER A 14 23.31 -10.34 9.91
CA SER A 14 22.44 -11.45 9.53
C SER A 14 21.59 -10.99 8.35
N ALA A 15 21.86 -11.53 7.16
CA ALA A 15 21.01 -11.38 6.00
C ALA A 15 19.62 -11.94 6.35
N VAL A 16 18.61 -11.07 6.44
CA VAL A 16 17.21 -11.52 6.48
C VAL A 16 16.81 -11.79 5.03
N CYS A 17 17.16 -12.98 4.54
CA CYS A 17 16.53 -13.52 3.36
C CYS A 17 15.16 -14.04 3.81
N GLY A 18 14.08 -13.60 3.17
CA GLY A 18 12.78 -14.23 3.37
C GLY A 18 12.91 -15.72 3.09
N SER A 19 12.52 -16.56 4.06
CA SER A 19 12.51 -18.01 3.86
C SER A 19 11.09 -18.42 3.49
N GLN A 20 10.94 -19.13 2.36
CA GLN A 20 9.67 -19.74 1.99
C GLN A 20 9.20 -20.66 3.13
N ILE A 21 7.97 -20.45 3.58
CA ILE A 21 7.33 -21.22 4.63
C ILE A 21 6.69 -22.44 4.00
N ALA A 22 7.13 -23.62 4.41
CA ALA A 22 6.51 -24.87 4.00
C ALA A 22 5.18 -25.03 4.75
N ASN A 23 4.08 -24.63 4.12
CA ASN A 23 2.76 -24.83 4.69
C ASN A 23 2.44 -26.33 4.86
N PRO A 24 1.76 -26.73 5.96
CA PRO A 24 1.30 -28.10 6.14
C PRO A 24 0.39 -28.51 4.97
N PRO A 25 0.56 -29.71 4.39
CA PRO A 25 -0.17 -30.08 3.19
C PRO A 25 -1.60 -30.50 3.55
N LEU A 26 -2.48 -29.51 3.62
CA LEU A 26 -3.91 -29.66 3.93
C LEU A 26 -4.60 -30.51 2.85
N ASP A 27 -5.37 -31.50 3.28
CA ASP A 27 -6.22 -32.33 2.41
C ASP A 27 -7.69 -31.91 2.59
N LEU A 28 -8.21 -31.13 1.64
CA LEU A 28 -9.59 -30.65 1.65
C LEU A 28 -10.55 -31.58 0.89
N SER A 29 -10.06 -32.69 0.32
CA SER A 29 -10.88 -33.56 -0.52
C SER A 29 -12.10 -34.14 0.22
N SER A 30 -11.96 -34.39 1.52
CA SER A 30 -13.05 -34.90 2.36
C SER A 30 -14.11 -33.84 2.74
N LEU A 31 -13.82 -32.56 2.52
CA LEU A 31 -14.71 -31.44 2.86
C LEU A 31 -15.64 -31.04 1.70
N GLY A 32 -15.35 -31.49 0.47
CA GLY A 32 -16.05 -31.04 -0.74
C GLY A 32 -15.64 -29.62 -1.11
N HIS A 33 -16.59 -28.76 -1.48
CA HIS A 33 -16.29 -27.33 -1.66
C HIS A 33 -16.02 -26.67 -0.30
N VAL A 34 -15.03 -25.79 -0.25
CA VAL A 34 -14.66 -25.03 0.95
C VAL A 34 -14.64 -23.54 0.61
N ALA A 35 -15.26 -22.74 1.48
CA ALA A 35 -15.22 -21.30 1.40
C ALA A 35 -14.87 -20.69 2.77
N ILE A 36 -14.20 -19.56 2.71
CA ILE A 36 -13.76 -18.74 3.83
C ILE A 36 -14.50 -17.42 3.72
N ALA A 37 -15.11 -16.99 4.82
CA ALA A 37 -15.87 -15.75 4.86
C ALA A 37 -15.50 -14.88 6.06
N GLY A 38 -15.62 -13.56 5.90
CA GLY A 38 -15.40 -12.61 6.98
C GLY A 38 -15.44 -11.14 6.56
N GLN A 39 -14.62 -10.34 7.23
CA GLN A 39 -14.46 -8.92 6.97
C GLN A 39 -13.08 -8.68 6.36
N PHE A 40 -13.00 -8.71 5.03
CA PHE A 40 -11.78 -8.42 4.29
C PHE A 40 -12.11 -8.01 2.85
N SER A 41 -11.20 -7.29 2.21
CA SER A 41 -11.23 -6.92 0.79
C SER A 41 -10.31 -7.81 -0.04
N GLY A 42 -9.24 -8.31 0.58
CA GLY A 42 -8.29 -9.25 0.00
C GLY A 42 -7.85 -10.32 1.00
N ILE A 43 -7.42 -11.47 0.48
CA ILE A 43 -6.92 -12.59 1.28
C ILE A 43 -5.75 -13.29 0.58
N SER A 44 -4.80 -13.78 1.37
CA SER A 44 -3.62 -14.54 0.95
C SER A 44 -3.36 -15.72 1.86
N ILE A 45 -2.73 -16.76 1.29
CA ILE A 45 -2.07 -17.80 2.08
C ILE A 45 -0.70 -17.27 2.51
N TYR A 46 -0.33 -17.47 3.77
CA TYR A 46 0.98 -17.09 4.29
C TYR A 46 2.03 -18.12 3.88
N ASP A 47 2.94 -17.75 2.98
CA ASP A 47 3.99 -18.63 2.45
C ASP A 47 5.40 -18.01 2.43
N ASP A 48 5.56 -16.75 2.85
CA ASP A 48 6.86 -16.11 3.09
C ASP A 48 6.87 -15.36 4.42
N THR A 49 7.95 -15.52 5.18
CA THR A 49 8.24 -14.75 6.40
C THR A 49 8.14 -13.23 6.27
N GLN A 50 8.33 -12.66 5.08
CA GLN A 50 8.25 -11.22 4.80
C GLN A 50 6.83 -10.74 4.43
N GLN A 51 5.88 -11.65 4.24
CA GLN A 51 4.49 -11.25 3.97
C GLN A 51 3.87 -10.61 5.20
N THR A 52 3.21 -9.48 4.98
CA THR A 52 2.44 -8.78 6.01
C THR A 52 1.03 -8.51 5.51
N ALA A 53 0.07 -8.45 6.43
CA ALA A 53 -1.32 -8.11 6.11
C ALA A 53 -1.47 -6.64 5.64
N VAL A 54 -0.57 -5.74 6.06
CA VAL A 54 -0.55 -4.32 5.68
C VAL A 54 0.90 -3.90 5.44
N GLN A 55 1.16 -3.20 4.33
CA GLN A 55 2.52 -2.83 3.90
C GLN A 55 2.88 -1.37 4.25
N SER A 56 1.92 -0.44 4.18
CA SER A 56 2.16 0.99 4.44
C SER A 56 0.87 1.72 4.81
N THR A 57 0.91 2.55 5.87
CA THR A 57 -0.19 3.45 6.25
C THR A 57 0.04 4.90 5.82
N ASN A 58 1.15 5.19 5.12
CA ASN A 58 1.57 6.53 4.72
C ASN A 58 1.65 6.65 3.19
N SER A 59 1.44 7.87 2.67
CA SER A 59 1.46 8.20 1.23
C SER A 59 2.87 8.16 0.58
N LYS A 60 3.78 7.38 1.17
CA LYS A 60 5.19 7.28 0.79
C LYS A 60 5.38 6.15 -0.23
N ASP A 61 6.28 6.36 -1.20
CA ASP A 61 6.64 5.28 -2.12
C ASP A 61 7.61 4.31 -1.46
N GLY A 62 7.69 3.09 -1.95
CA GLY A 62 8.71 2.12 -1.60
C GLY A 62 9.19 1.34 -2.81
N LEU A 63 10.27 0.59 -2.64
CA LEU A 63 10.68 -0.44 -3.58
C LEU A 63 10.16 -1.79 -3.10
N TYR A 64 9.57 -2.56 -4.01
CA TYR A 64 8.95 -3.85 -3.74
C TYR A 64 9.44 -4.90 -4.75
N LEU A 65 9.51 -6.15 -4.29
CA LEU A 65 9.79 -7.33 -5.10
C LEU A 65 8.48 -8.07 -5.41
N GLU A 66 8.17 -8.32 -6.67
CA GLU A 66 7.06 -9.20 -7.07
C GLU A 66 7.44 -10.67 -6.81
N ASN A 67 6.67 -11.36 -5.99
CA ASN A 67 6.81 -12.78 -5.70
C ASN A 67 6.10 -13.64 -6.75
N ALA A 68 6.40 -14.93 -6.81
CA ALA A 68 5.83 -15.84 -7.80
C ALA A 68 4.29 -16.04 -7.69
N ASP A 69 3.71 -15.76 -6.52
CA ASP A 69 2.26 -15.77 -6.26
C ASP A 69 1.56 -14.44 -6.62
N GLY A 70 2.33 -13.45 -7.09
CA GLY A 70 1.92 -12.09 -7.41
C GLY A 70 1.91 -11.13 -6.20
N SER A 71 2.06 -11.62 -4.97
CA SER A 71 2.22 -10.72 -3.82
C SER A 71 3.49 -9.89 -3.96
N VAL A 72 3.58 -8.74 -3.28
CA VAL A 72 4.81 -7.95 -3.30
C VAL A 72 5.42 -7.82 -1.91
N THR A 73 6.73 -7.97 -1.85
CA THR A 73 7.53 -7.84 -0.62
C THR A 73 8.17 -6.47 -0.58
N SER A 74 7.95 -5.69 0.49
CA SER A 74 8.63 -4.40 0.64
C SER A 74 10.13 -4.60 0.91
N LEU A 75 10.97 -3.97 0.10
CA LEU A 75 12.43 -3.98 0.25
C LEU A 75 12.91 -2.75 1.04
N GLY A 76 12.23 -1.61 0.86
CA GLY A 76 12.50 -0.38 1.61
C GLY A 76 11.59 0.77 1.20
N GLN A 77 11.20 1.59 2.18
CA GLN A 77 10.33 2.76 1.97
C GLN A 77 11.16 4.03 1.77
N SER A 78 10.68 4.90 0.88
CA SER A 78 11.19 6.24 0.61
C SER A 78 10.50 7.28 1.50
N ASP A 79 11.10 8.46 1.70
CA ASP A 79 10.42 9.62 2.29
C ASP A 79 9.76 10.55 1.25
N GLY A 80 9.85 10.20 -0.03
CA GLY A 80 9.24 10.90 -1.15
C GLY A 80 8.79 9.94 -2.26
N MET A 81 8.73 10.44 -3.50
CA MET A 81 8.23 9.69 -4.66
C MET A 81 9.37 9.08 -5.49
N ILE A 82 9.17 7.89 -6.04
CA ILE A 82 10.09 7.22 -6.96
C ILE A 82 9.44 7.23 -8.35
N TYR A 83 10.04 7.93 -9.31
CA TYR A 83 9.48 8.12 -10.65
C TYR A 83 10.07 7.18 -11.69
N ALA A 84 11.31 6.73 -11.50
CA ALA A 84 12.00 5.92 -12.49
C ALA A 84 12.85 4.83 -11.85
N THR A 85 12.90 3.69 -12.51
CA THR A 85 13.80 2.59 -12.18
C THR A 85 14.45 2.05 -13.44
N CYS A 86 15.74 1.72 -13.38
CA CYS A 86 16.39 0.92 -14.42
C CYS A 86 17.37 -0.06 -13.78
N SER A 87 17.77 -1.08 -14.55
CA SER A 87 18.59 -2.16 -14.05
C SER A 87 19.82 -2.32 -14.92
N LEU A 88 20.98 -2.42 -14.28
CA LEU A 88 22.28 -2.55 -14.94
C LEU A 88 23.09 -3.65 -14.26
N ASN A 89 23.63 -4.56 -15.06
CA ASN A 89 24.56 -5.57 -14.57
C ASN A 89 25.99 -5.09 -14.84
N VAL A 90 26.74 -4.81 -13.78
CA VAL A 90 28.14 -4.39 -13.87
C VAL A 90 29.00 -5.42 -13.16
N SER A 91 29.97 -6.00 -13.86
CA SER A 91 30.90 -7.01 -13.30
C SER A 91 30.18 -8.19 -12.61
N ASN A 92 29.10 -8.70 -13.22
CA ASN A 92 28.23 -9.76 -12.68
C ASN A 92 27.44 -9.40 -11.42
N VAL A 93 27.37 -8.12 -11.05
CA VAL A 93 26.53 -7.62 -9.96
C VAL A 93 25.34 -6.89 -10.56
N GLN A 94 24.15 -7.47 -10.38
CA GLN A 94 22.91 -6.80 -10.74
C GLN A 94 22.66 -5.63 -9.79
N THR A 95 22.45 -4.45 -10.35
CA THR A 95 22.13 -3.23 -9.59
C THR A 95 20.89 -2.58 -10.18
N ILE A 96 19.94 -2.23 -9.31
CA ILE A 96 18.74 -1.48 -9.66
C ILE A 96 18.97 -0.04 -9.25
N TYR A 97 18.84 0.88 -10.18
CA TYR A 97 18.90 2.32 -9.94
C TYR A 97 17.50 2.87 -9.79
N LEU A 98 17.34 3.77 -8.83
CA LEU A 98 16.09 4.41 -8.44
C LEU A 98 16.28 5.91 -8.56
N GLY A 99 15.37 6.58 -9.27
CA GLY A 99 15.34 8.02 -9.45
C GLY A 99 13.97 8.57 -9.06
N GLY A 100 13.94 9.72 -8.38
CA GLY A 100 12.69 10.32 -7.95
C GLY A 100 12.83 11.71 -7.34
N ASN A 101 11.95 12.01 -6.40
CA ASN A 101 11.98 13.18 -5.53
C ASN A 101 11.90 12.69 -4.09
N PHE A 102 13.04 12.33 -3.51
CA PHE A 102 13.19 11.79 -2.17
C PHE A 102 14.57 12.09 -1.58
N SER A 103 14.66 12.12 -0.24
CA SER A 103 15.91 12.38 0.49
C SER A 103 16.42 11.17 1.28
N ARG A 104 15.61 10.10 1.35
CA ARG A 104 15.91 8.85 2.05
C ARG A 104 15.20 7.68 1.38
N ILE A 105 15.86 6.51 1.34
CA ILE A 105 15.21 5.23 1.05
C ILE A 105 15.73 4.12 1.97
N GLY A 106 14.82 3.33 2.53
CA GLY A 106 15.12 2.39 3.59
C GLY A 106 15.82 3.08 4.78
N ASN A 107 17.04 2.63 5.07
CA ASN A 107 17.84 3.15 6.18
C ASN A 107 18.97 4.10 5.74
N ILE A 108 19.00 4.52 4.47
CA ILE A 108 20.08 5.38 3.94
C ILE A 108 19.55 6.75 3.51
N SER A 109 20.36 7.80 3.71
CA SER A 109 20.14 9.10 3.07
C SER A 109 20.62 9.03 1.62
N ALA A 110 19.74 9.45 0.70
CA ALA A 110 19.99 9.41 -0.73
C ALA A 110 19.24 10.58 -1.38
N VAL A 111 19.96 11.47 -2.04
CA VAL A 111 19.39 12.69 -2.66
C VAL A 111 18.92 12.36 -4.07
N ASN A 112 17.62 12.08 -4.22
CA ASN A 112 16.85 11.80 -5.45
C ASN A 112 17.36 10.65 -6.34
N MET A 113 18.48 10.02 -5.98
CA MET A 113 19.10 8.90 -6.65
C MET A 113 19.60 7.88 -5.62
N ALA A 114 19.20 6.63 -5.78
CA ALA A 114 19.67 5.50 -4.98
C ALA A 114 19.93 4.28 -5.86
N SER A 115 20.68 3.33 -5.33
CA SER A 115 20.85 2.01 -5.93
C SER A 115 20.46 0.92 -4.94
N TYR A 116 19.99 -0.21 -5.45
CA TYR A 116 19.65 -1.40 -4.70
C TYR A 116 20.33 -2.61 -5.34
N THR A 117 21.01 -3.41 -4.54
CA THR A 117 21.72 -4.62 -5.00
C THR A 117 21.01 -5.87 -4.49
N PRO A 118 20.26 -6.60 -5.34
CA PRO A 118 19.46 -7.76 -4.91
C PRO A 118 20.26 -8.86 -4.21
N SER A 119 21.49 -9.13 -4.63
CA SER A 119 22.32 -10.19 -4.03
C SER A 119 22.73 -9.92 -2.58
N THR A 120 22.71 -8.67 -2.14
CA THR A 120 23.05 -8.26 -0.76
C THR A 120 21.86 -7.72 0.01
N ASN A 121 20.74 -7.46 -0.67
CA ASN A 121 19.57 -6.78 -0.12
C ASN A 121 19.91 -5.41 0.51
N LEU A 122 20.83 -4.65 -0.09
CA LEU A 122 21.29 -3.36 0.43
C LEU A 122 20.98 -2.22 -0.53
N PHE A 123 20.54 -1.10 0.04
CA PHE A 123 20.51 0.19 -0.62
C PHE A 123 21.86 0.90 -0.50
N SER A 124 22.24 1.68 -1.50
CA SER A 124 23.44 2.51 -1.51
C SER A 124 23.17 3.87 -2.16
N SER A 125 23.68 4.95 -1.58
CA SER A 125 23.62 6.29 -2.16
C SER A 125 24.61 6.44 -3.32
N LEU A 126 24.28 7.30 -4.29
CA LEU A 126 25.15 7.59 -5.44
C LEU A 126 25.89 8.92 -5.21
N SER A 127 27.07 8.87 -4.60
CA SER A 127 27.87 10.10 -4.33
C SER A 127 27.04 11.16 -3.59
N THR A 128 27.04 12.42 -4.05
CA THR A 128 26.22 13.53 -3.54
C THR A 128 24.74 13.47 -3.96
N GLY A 129 24.37 12.52 -4.83
CA GLY A 129 23.05 12.46 -5.47
C GLY A 129 22.82 13.57 -6.49
N VAL A 130 21.56 13.77 -6.86
CA VAL A 130 21.11 14.78 -7.84
C VAL A 130 20.17 15.76 -7.15
N LEU A 131 20.49 17.06 -7.14
CA LEU A 131 19.61 18.08 -6.56
C LEU A 131 18.53 18.47 -7.57
N GLY A 132 17.28 18.06 -7.30
CA GLY A 132 16.14 18.20 -8.22
C GLY A 132 15.46 16.85 -8.48
N THR A 133 14.37 16.86 -9.24
CA THR A 133 13.55 15.66 -9.45
C THR A 133 14.09 14.82 -10.60
N VAL A 134 14.38 13.54 -10.37
CA VAL A 134 14.72 12.60 -11.45
C VAL A 134 13.44 11.92 -11.95
N ARG A 135 13.13 12.06 -13.26
CA ARG A 135 11.90 11.54 -13.89
C ARG A 135 12.15 10.36 -14.82
N ALA A 136 13.35 10.23 -15.36
CA ALA A 136 13.70 9.23 -16.36
C ALA A 136 15.06 8.60 -16.05
N LEU A 137 15.13 7.28 -16.21
CA LEU A 137 16.39 6.54 -16.16
C LEU A 137 16.48 5.61 -17.37
N TYR A 138 17.66 5.55 -17.98
CA TYR A 138 18.00 4.56 -18.99
C TYR A 138 19.37 3.96 -18.68
N CYS A 139 19.40 2.65 -18.42
CA CYS A 139 20.62 1.90 -18.12
C CYS A 139 21.19 1.32 -19.42
N ASP A 140 22.34 1.81 -19.87
CA ASP A 140 23.06 1.28 -21.03
C ASP A 140 24.11 0.24 -20.62
N ALA A 141 23.79 -1.02 -20.86
CA ALA A 141 24.68 -2.15 -20.59
C ALA A 141 25.96 -2.13 -21.44
N THR A 142 25.95 -1.48 -22.62
CA THR A 142 27.10 -1.46 -23.53
C THR A 142 28.22 -0.56 -22.99
N SER A 143 27.85 0.62 -22.50
CA SER A 143 28.80 1.59 -21.94
C SER A 143 28.96 1.49 -20.41
N ASN A 144 28.15 0.68 -19.72
CA ASN A 144 28.03 0.65 -18.26
C ASN A 144 27.68 2.03 -17.66
N GLN A 145 26.82 2.77 -18.36
CA GLN A 145 26.37 4.09 -17.96
C GLN A 145 24.87 4.10 -17.68
N VAL A 146 24.45 4.96 -16.75
CA VAL A 146 23.04 5.27 -16.53
C VAL A 146 22.80 6.69 -16.98
N TYR A 147 21.96 6.85 -17.99
CA TYR A 147 21.44 8.14 -18.41
C TYR A 147 20.34 8.54 -17.45
N ILE A 148 20.48 9.72 -16.87
CA ILE A 148 19.59 10.26 -15.85
C ILE A 148 18.96 11.51 -16.45
N GLY A 149 17.63 11.53 -16.54
CA GLY A 149 16.86 12.66 -17.03
C GLY A 149 15.84 13.10 -15.99
N GLY A 150 15.55 14.38 -15.97
CA GLY A 150 14.57 14.93 -15.07
C GLY A 150 14.64 16.44 -15.06
N GLU A 151 14.49 16.99 -13.87
CA GLU A 151 14.34 18.40 -13.58
C GLU A 151 15.33 18.78 -12.48
N PHE A 152 16.56 19.05 -12.88
CA PHE A 152 17.67 19.26 -11.96
C PHE A 152 18.82 20.01 -12.64
N GLU A 153 19.72 20.54 -11.83
CA GLU A 153 20.96 21.13 -12.30
C GLU A 153 22.14 20.43 -11.63
N MET A 154 23.18 20.13 -12.41
CA MET A 154 24.40 19.54 -11.87
C MET A 154 25.63 20.08 -12.61
N SER A 155 26.42 20.90 -11.91
CA SER A 155 27.65 21.51 -12.42
C SER A 155 27.40 22.36 -13.68
N ASN A 156 27.68 21.79 -14.86
CA ASN A 156 27.53 22.40 -16.20
C ASN A 156 26.52 21.63 -17.06
N SER A 157 25.67 20.81 -16.44
CA SER A 157 24.67 19.98 -17.11
C SER A 157 23.29 20.26 -16.53
N THR A 158 22.31 20.57 -17.36
CA THR A 158 20.92 20.84 -16.94
C THR A 158 19.98 19.73 -17.40
N ASN A 159 19.10 19.27 -16.52
CA ASN A 159 18.01 18.32 -16.75
C ASN A 159 18.42 16.91 -17.26
N THR A 160 19.69 16.69 -17.53
CA THR A 160 20.26 15.39 -17.89
C THR A 160 21.70 15.26 -17.38
N VAL A 161 22.11 14.06 -16.98
CA VAL A 161 23.48 13.71 -16.59
C VAL A 161 23.73 12.22 -16.77
N LEU A 162 24.99 11.79 -16.85
CA LEU A 162 25.37 10.39 -16.89
C LEU A 162 25.92 9.94 -15.54
N TRP A 163 25.58 8.73 -15.12
CA TRP A 163 26.28 8.03 -14.03
C TRP A 163 27.15 6.93 -14.61
N ASP A 164 28.46 7.06 -14.44
CA ASP A 164 29.42 6.02 -14.79
C ASP A 164 29.45 4.97 -13.67
N ALA A 165 28.84 3.82 -13.91
CA ALA A 165 28.67 2.79 -12.88
C ALA A 165 29.99 2.09 -12.51
N LEU A 166 30.98 2.08 -13.42
CA LEU A 166 32.31 1.51 -13.17
C LEU A 166 33.15 2.45 -12.30
N ARG A 167 33.16 3.75 -12.62
CA ARG A 167 33.95 4.76 -11.90
C ARG A 167 33.21 5.36 -10.70
N ARG A 168 31.92 5.05 -10.54
CA ARG A 168 31.03 5.54 -9.47
C ARG A 168 31.04 7.07 -9.36
N ARG A 169 30.85 7.76 -10.49
CA ARG A 169 30.80 9.22 -10.55
C ARG A 169 29.82 9.72 -11.61
N TYR A 170 29.32 10.92 -11.40
CA TYR A 170 28.56 11.66 -12.40
C TYR A 170 29.49 12.20 -13.50
N VAL A 171 28.99 12.23 -14.73
CA VAL A 171 29.65 12.73 -15.93
C VAL A 171 28.66 13.60 -16.68
N THR A 172 29.07 14.81 -17.06
CA THR A 172 28.22 15.75 -17.83
C THR A 172 28.04 15.24 -19.26
N VAL A 173 26.88 15.51 -19.86
CA VAL A 173 26.67 15.20 -21.28
C VAL A 173 27.45 16.21 -22.15
N PRO A 174 27.96 15.81 -23.33
CA PRO A 174 28.74 16.71 -24.19
C PRO A 174 27.98 17.94 -24.74
N PHE A 175 26.65 17.91 -24.74
CA PHE A 175 25.78 18.97 -25.26
C PHE A 175 25.25 19.93 -24.17
N GLY A 176 25.75 19.85 -22.93
CA GLY A 176 25.36 20.75 -21.84
C GLY A 176 23.99 20.48 -21.21
N GLY A 177 23.12 19.74 -21.88
CA GLY A 177 21.79 19.38 -21.36
C GLY A 177 20.66 20.20 -21.99
N PHE A 178 19.55 20.35 -21.28
CA PHE A 178 18.30 20.91 -21.79
C PHE A 178 17.80 22.09 -20.95
N ASP A 179 17.10 23.03 -21.57
CA ASP A 179 16.43 24.15 -20.89
C ASP A 179 15.15 23.75 -20.13
N GLY A 180 14.69 22.50 -20.27
CA GLY A 180 13.53 21.98 -19.57
C GLY A 180 13.59 20.49 -19.25
N PRO A 181 12.59 19.97 -18.52
CA PRO A 181 12.65 18.64 -17.92
C PRO A 181 12.63 17.52 -18.96
N VAL A 182 13.42 16.48 -18.69
CA VAL A 182 13.42 15.23 -19.46
C VAL A 182 12.52 14.20 -18.78
N ASN A 183 11.47 13.75 -19.47
CA ASN A 183 10.48 12.80 -18.95
C ASN A 183 10.76 11.35 -19.38
N VAL A 184 11.45 11.14 -20.50
CA VAL A 184 11.73 9.80 -21.03
C VAL A 184 13.07 9.76 -21.76
N ILE A 185 13.82 8.67 -21.55
CA ILE A 185 15.07 8.38 -22.26
C ILE A 185 14.99 6.96 -22.82
N ARG A 186 15.29 6.78 -24.11
CA ARG A 186 15.26 5.46 -24.77
C ARG A 186 16.36 5.36 -25.82
N ALA A 187 16.96 4.19 -25.96
CA ALA A 187 17.85 3.92 -27.08
C ALA A 187 17.08 3.60 -28.36
N SER A 188 17.63 4.05 -29.48
CA SER A 188 17.20 3.72 -30.85
C SER A 188 18.45 3.45 -31.70
N GLY A 189 18.77 2.19 -31.93
CA GLY A 189 20.02 1.81 -32.59
C GLY A 189 21.25 2.25 -31.79
N SER A 190 22.13 3.05 -32.41
CA SER A 190 23.31 3.65 -31.75
C SER A 190 23.03 5.00 -31.10
N SER A 191 21.82 5.54 -31.25
CA SER A 191 21.42 6.84 -30.72
C SER A 191 20.63 6.68 -29.43
N ILE A 192 20.64 7.73 -28.62
CA ILE A 192 19.81 7.89 -27.43
C ILE A 192 18.81 9.01 -27.70
N LEU A 193 17.53 8.70 -27.55
CA LEU A 193 16.43 9.64 -27.69
C LEU A 193 16.06 10.19 -26.32
N PHE A 194 15.93 11.51 -26.25
CA PHE A 194 15.44 12.25 -25.10
C PHE A 194 14.07 12.85 -25.45
N GLY A 195 13.08 12.59 -24.61
CA GLY A 195 11.74 13.18 -24.70
C GLY A 195 11.41 13.93 -23.41
N GLY A 196 10.88 15.13 -23.53
CA GLY A 196 10.58 15.99 -22.39
C GLY A 196 9.75 17.21 -22.76
N GLN A 197 9.92 18.27 -21.98
CA GLN A 197 9.37 19.60 -22.22
C GLN A 197 10.55 20.57 -22.28
N PHE A 198 11.21 20.67 -23.43
CA PHE A 198 12.39 21.50 -23.65
C PHE A 198 12.41 22.00 -25.09
N ASP A 199 12.97 23.17 -25.33
CA ASP A 199 12.96 23.84 -26.64
C ASP A 199 14.37 24.19 -27.16
N SER A 200 15.37 24.05 -26.28
CA SER A 200 16.77 24.31 -26.62
C SER A 200 17.74 23.45 -25.79
N LEU A 201 18.99 23.42 -26.25
CA LEU A 201 20.11 22.89 -25.48
C LEU A 201 20.67 24.03 -24.62
N SER A 202 21.05 23.74 -23.38
CA SER A 202 21.48 24.76 -22.41
C SER A 202 22.82 25.46 -22.73
N GLY A 203 23.47 25.10 -23.84
CA GLY A 203 24.62 25.81 -24.42
C GLY A 203 24.27 26.98 -25.34
N GLU A 204 23.00 27.18 -25.70
CA GLU A 204 22.53 28.33 -26.48
C GLU A 204 22.32 29.52 -25.52
N THR A 205 23.07 30.61 -25.71
CA THR A 205 23.08 31.76 -24.80
C THR A 205 21.70 32.40 -24.65
N ALA A 206 21.11 32.31 -23.45
CA ALA A 206 19.99 33.17 -23.06
C ALA A 206 20.43 34.64 -23.18
N SER A 207 19.68 35.42 -23.97
CA SER A 207 19.91 36.85 -24.12
C SER A 207 19.72 37.55 -22.77
N SER A 208 20.80 38.07 -22.20
CA SER A 208 20.86 38.76 -20.90
C SER A 208 20.16 40.12 -20.91
N LEU A 209 18.83 40.14 -20.96
CA LEU A 209 18.02 41.37 -20.88
C LEU A 209 17.22 41.51 -19.57
N ASN A 210 17.29 40.55 -18.64
CA ASN A 210 16.67 40.73 -17.33
C ASN A 210 17.37 41.82 -16.52
N GLU A 211 16.58 42.72 -15.93
CA GLU A 211 17.06 43.66 -14.92
C GLU A 211 17.43 42.88 -13.67
N ALA A 212 18.67 43.04 -13.19
CA ALA A 212 19.15 42.34 -12.00
C ALA A 212 18.35 42.75 -10.75
N GLN A 213 17.93 41.78 -9.96
CA GLN A 213 17.22 42.02 -8.70
C GLN A 213 18.20 42.49 -7.63
N GLN A 214 17.85 43.53 -6.87
CA GLN A 214 18.69 44.05 -5.79
C GLN A 214 18.51 43.22 -4.51
N VAL A 215 19.61 42.73 -3.95
CA VAL A 215 19.62 41.99 -2.67
C VAL A 215 19.32 42.95 -1.51
N ASN A 216 18.36 42.59 -0.65
CA ASN A 216 18.00 43.42 0.48
C ASN A 216 19.00 43.30 1.64
N LEU A 217 19.82 44.33 1.80
CA LEU A 217 20.76 44.44 2.93
C LEU A 217 20.18 45.22 4.12
N GLN A 218 19.01 45.86 4.01
CA GLN A 218 18.41 46.66 5.10
C GLN A 218 18.06 45.81 6.33
N THR A 219 17.84 44.50 6.14
CA THR A 219 17.55 43.55 7.22
C THR A 219 18.74 42.67 7.60
N ALA A 220 19.90 42.91 6.98
CA ALA A 220 21.12 42.18 7.28
C ALA A 220 21.70 42.59 8.65
N TYR A 221 22.34 41.64 9.33
CA TYR A 221 23.21 41.95 10.45
C TYR A 221 24.52 42.52 9.91
N ILE A 222 24.76 43.80 10.19
CA ILE A 222 25.92 44.53 9.69
C ILE A 222 26.93 44.68 10.82
N ASN A 223 28.17 44.30 10.55
CA ASN A 223 29.26 44.46 11.50
C ASN A 223 30.44 45.15 10.81
N SER A 224 31.03 46.11 11.51
CA SER A 224 32.20 46.83 11.05
C SER A 224 33.18 47.08 12.21
N PRO A 225 34.14 46.18 12.42
CA PRO A 225 35.21 46.43 13.38
C PRO A 225 36.06 47.63 12.93
N ASN A 226 36.46 48.48 13.88
CA ASN A 226 37.22 49.72 13.68
C ASN A 226 36.45 50.86 12.98
N SER A 227 35.11 50.90 13.10
CA SER A 227 34.33 52.08 12.72
C SER A 227 34.70 53.29 13.58
N TYR A 228 34.70 54.49 12.98
CA TYR A 228 35.24 55.68 13.63
C TYR A 228 34.26 56.30 14.64
N ALA A 229 34.33 55.85 15.90
CA ALA A 229 33.39 56.24 16.97
C ALA A 229 33.45 57.71 17.43
N ILE A 230 34.38 58.53 16.92
CA ILE A 230 34.62 59.91 17.43
C ILE A 230 33.79 60.98 16.70
N TYR A 231 33.30 60.72 15.49
CA TYR A 231 32.34 61.60 14.80
C TYR A 231 30.92 61.03 14.92
N PRO A 232 30.06 61.58 15.79
CA PRO A 232 28.65 61.21 15.84
C PRO A 232 28.05 61.32 14.44
N GLY A 233 27.35 60.28 13.98
CA GLY A 233 26.69 60.27 12.68
C GLY A 233 27.41 59.54 11.53
N PHE A 234 28.66 59.12 11.70
CA PHE A 234 29.47 58.45 10.66
C PHE A 234 29.97 57.04 11.05
N SER A 235 29.66 56.61 12.28
CA SER A 235 30.05 55.29 12.81
C SER A 235 29.05 54.18 12.47
N GLU A 236 27.86 54.52 11.96
CA GLU A 236 26.77 53.58 11.69
C GLU A 236 26.98 52.90 10.33
N PRO A 237 27.39 51.62 10.28
CA PRO A 237 27.70 50.96 9.02
C PRO A 237 26.46 50.68 8.16
N SER A 238 25.23 50.75 8.70
CA SER A 238 24.01 50.62 7.90
C SER A 238 23.66 51.86 7.07
N ALA A 239 24.30 53.01 7.32
CA ALA A 239 24.03 54.29 6.66
C ALA A 239 24.30 54.26 5.14
N ILE A 240 25.09 53.30 4.65
CA ILE A 240 25.48 53.18 3.23
C ILE A 240 24.56 52.25 2.42
N ILE A 241 23.50 51.71 3.04
CA ILE A 241 22.52 50.88 2.34
C ILE A 241 21.37 51.79 1.90
N CYS A 242 21.01 51.76 0.62
CA CYS A 242 20.02 52.67 0.03
C CYS A 242 20.38 54.17 0.15
N PRO A 243 21.59 54.62 -0.25
CA PRO A 243 21.97 56.02 -0.08
C PRO A 243 21.14 56.91 -1.02
N SER A 244 20.45 57.92 -0.45
CA SER A 244 19.60 58.85 -1.21
C SER A 244 20.11 60.29 -1.21
N GLY A 245 21.34 60.54 -0.76
CA GLY A 245 21.93 61.88 -0.63
C GLY A 245 23.45 61.90 -0.83
N ASP A 246 24.00 63.12 -0.92
CA ASP A 246 25.44 63.37 -0.96
C ASP A 246 26.13 62.93 0.34
N ASP A 247 27.47 62.89 0.33
CA ASP A 247 28.26 62.58 1.52
C ASP A 247 27.86 63.44 2.73
N GLY A 248 27.58 62.79 3.87
CA GLY A 248 27.10 63.47 5.06
C GLY A 248 26.62 62.52 6.15
N GLU A 249 26.29 63.08 7.31
CA GLU A 249 25.78 62.32 8.46
C GLU A 249 24.53 61.53 8.07
N GLY A 250 24.54 60.22 8.37
CA GLY A 250 23.46 59.30 8.01
C GLY A 250 23.49 58.75 6.57
N ASN A 251 24.37 59.23 5.70
CA ASN A 251 24.57 58.72 4.32
C ASN A 251 26.02 58.27 4.03
N THR A 252 26.92 58.34 5.01
CA THR A 252 28.34 58.00 4.87
C THR A 252 28.82 57.20 6.07
N TRP A 253 29.63 56.17 5.82
CA TRP A 253 30.30 55.38 6.85
C TRP A 253 31.83 55.53 6.74
N LEU A 254 32.49 55.81 7.87
CA LEU A 254 33.94 56.05 7.94
C LEU A 254 34.67 55.06 8.86
N LEU A 255 35.87 54.67 8.43
CA LEU A 255 36.86 53.95 9.22
C LEU A 255 37.69 54.88 10.10
N ALA A 256 38.23 54.31 11.18
CA ALA A 256 39.11 55.06 12.07
C ALA A 256 40.41 55.50 11.39
N ASP A 257 40.90 56.67 11.82
CA ASP A 257 42.07 57.31 11.22
C ASP A 257 43.28 56.39 11.21
N ASN A 258 43.95 56.35 10.06
CA ASN A 258 45.16 55.58 9.82
C ASN A 258 45.02 54.07 10.13
N SER A 259 43.81 53.52 10.02
CA SER A 259 43.54 52.10 10.31
C SER A 259 42.84 51.38 9.15
N ALA A 260 43.23 50.13 8.94
CA ALA A 260 42.47 49.21 8.11
C ALA A 260 41.24 48.72 8.86
N GLY A 261 40.21 48.33 8.11
CA GLY A 261 38.98 47.82 8.69
C GLY A 261 38.20 46.98 7.71
N SER A 262 36.97 46.64 8.10
CA SER A 262 36.09 45.88 7.23
C SER A 262 34.65 46.24 7.45
N TRP A 263 33.86 45.99 6.43
CA TRP A 263 32.42 46.06 6.46
C TRP A 263 31.87 44.69 6.10
N SER A 264 30.96 44.14 6.90
CA SER A 264 30.39 42.82 6.67
C SER A 264 28.88 42.85 6.85
N ALA A 265 28.19 42.06 6.03
CA ALA A 265 26.76 41.85 6.11
C ALA A 265 26.44 40.36 6.11
N SER A 266 25.56 39.94 7.01
CA SER A 266 25.02 38.58 7.07
C SER A 266 23.49 38.62 7.07
N THR A 267 22.87 37.83 6.19
CA THR A 267 21.42 37.78 5.97
C THR A 267 20.82 36.50 6.55
N ASN A 268 19.52 36.53 6.88
CA ASN A 268 18.74 35.34 7.26
C ASN A 268 18.16 34.60 6.03
N PHE A 269 18.72 34.84 4.86
CA PHE A 269 18.37 34.21 3.59
C PHE A 269 19.64 34.07 2.74
N THR A 270 19.65 33.12 1.80
CA THR A 270 20.77 32.95 0.87
C THR A 270 20.49 33.64 -0.46
N PHE A 271 21.54 34.11 -1.13
CA PHE A 271 21.44 34.74 -2.46
C PHE A 271 22.68 34.41 -3.29
N ARG A 272 22.58 34.59 -4.61
CA ARG A 272 23.62 34.29 -5.59
C ARG A 272 24.02 35.56 -6.36
N PRO A 273 25.05 36.31 -5.92
CA PRO A 273 25.30 37.63 -6.48
C PRO A 273 26.05 37.58 -7.81
N ILE A 274 25.62 38.39 -8.78
CA ILE A 274 26.27 38.53 -10.10
C ILE A 274 27.15 39.79 -10.21
N SER A 275 26.76 40.85 -9.50
CA SER A 275 27.51 42.11 -9.44
C SER A 275 27.18 42.88 -8.16
N PHE A 276 27.99 43.89 -7.88
CA PHE A 276 27.73 44.85 -6.82
C PHE A 276 28.29 46.22 -7.21
N ARG A 277 27.67 47.28 -6.69
CA ARG A 277 28.11 48.67 -6.86
C ARG A 277 28.62 49.19 -5.53
N ILE A 278 29.81 49.80 -5.56
CA ILE A 278 30.38 50.52 -4.42
C ILE A 278 30.45 52.00 -4.77
N TYR A 279 29.91 52.84 -3.88
CA TYR A 279 30.01 54.29 -3.94
C TYR A 279 31.09 54.70 -2.96
N ASN A 280 32.17 55.27 -3.48
CA ASN A 280 33.23 55.79 -2.63
C ASN A 280 32.74 57.05 -1.91
N THR A 281 33.25 57.31 -0.72
CA THR A 281 33.07 58.62 -0.08
C THR A 281 34.19 59.55 -0.52
N HIS A 282 33.91 60.85 -0.54
CA HIS A 282 34.89 61.91 -0.73
C HIS A 282 34.83 62.96 0.40
N LEU A 283 34.13 62.62 1.50
CA LEU A 283 33.98 63.50 2.66
C LEU A 283 35.34 63.81 3.29
N ASP A 284 35.68 65.09 3.42
CA ASP A 284 36.96 65.56 3.98
C ASP A 284 38.21 64.93 3.33
N GLY A 285 38.12 64.54 2.05
CA GLY A 285 39.19 63.88 1.30
C GLY A 285 39.49 62.44 1.74
N ARG A 286 38.58 61.82 2.49
CA ARG A 286 38.60 60.39 2.86
C ARG A 286 37.98 59.56 1.75
N GLY A 287 38.40 58.30 1.63
CA GLY A 287 37.85 57.36 0.66
C GLY A 287 38.56 56.01 0.71
N THR A 288 37.94 54.96 0.18
CA THR A 288 38.56 53.63 0.05
C THR A 288 39.41 53.58 -1.22
N ARG A 289 40.63 53.06 -1.14
CA ARG A 289 41.55 52.88 -2.28
C ARG A 289 41.66 51.43 -2.72
N GLU A 290 41.76 50.50 -1.77
CA GLU A 290 41.91 49.07 -2.04
C GLU A 290 41.01 48.25 -1.12
N PHE A 291 40.31 47.27 -1.68
CA PHE A 291 39.52 46.30 -0.92
C PHE A 291 39.65 44.88 -1.50
N ARG A 292 39.14 43.89 -0.76
CA ARG A 292 38.87 42.54 -1.28
C ARG A 292 37.51 42.05 -0.79
N PHE A 293 36.89 41.20 -1.61
CA PHE A 293 35.58 40.60 -1.32
C PHE A 293 35.76 39.17 -0.77
N ILE A 294 35.19 38.90 0.40
CA ILE A 294 35.25 37.59 1.07
C ILE A 294 33.84 37.05 1.22
N ALA A 295 33.52 35.93 0.59
CA ALA A 295 32.20 35.30 0.66
C ALA A 295 32.03 34.49 1.96
N GLN A 296 30.86 34.56 2.59
CA GLN A 296 30.49 33.75 3.75
C GLN A 296 29.40 32.74 3.38
N PRO A 297 29.42 31.52 3.97
CA PRO A 297 30.28 31.05 5.06
C PRO A 297 31.63 30.46 4.59
N VAL A 298 31.87 30.37 3.28
CA VAL A 298 33.05 29.68 2.73
C VAL A 298 34.39 30.37 3.04
N ASN A 299 34.36 31.65 3.43
CA ASN A 299 35.52 32.49 3.75
C ASN A 299 36.58 32.55 2.63
N GLY A 300 36.13 32.42 1.38
CA GLY A 300 36.97 32.49 0.18
C GLY A 300 37.01 33.89 -0.43
N ILE A 301 38.16 34.26 -1.01
CA ILE A 301 38.30 35.50 -1.79
C ILE A 301 37.75 35.24 -3.20
N LEU A 302 36.89 36.12 -3.69
CA LEU A 302 36.28 35.98 -5.03
C LEU A 302 37.01 36.84 -6.07
N ASN A 303 37.11 36.31 -7.28
CA ASN A 303 37.67 37.02 -8.44
C ASN A 303 36.61 37.95 -9.04
N LEU A 304 37.00 39.18 -9.31
CA LEU A 304 36.13 40.25 -9.81
C LEU A 304 36.63 40.81 -11.13
N THR A 305 35.68 41.32 -11.92
CA THR A 305 35.96 42.14 -13.10
C THR A 305 35.30 43.50 -12.93
N TYR A 306 35.91 44.55 -13.45
CA TYR A 306 35.36 45.90 -13.42
C TYR A 306 35.82 46.70 -14.65
N THR A 307 35.17 47.81 -14.94
CA THR A 307 35.62 48.76 -15.96
C THR A 307 36.49 49.82 -15.28
N ASP A 308 37.74 49.95 -15.71
CA ASP A 308 38.65 50.96 -15.14
C ASP A 308 38.17 52.37 -15.52
N PRO A 309 37.83 53.24 -14.54
CA PRO A 309 37.30 54.57 -14.85
C PRO A 309 38.28 55.50 -15.56
N SER A 310 39.59 55.22 -15.50
CA SER A 310 40.63 56.06 -16.11
C SER A 310 40.91 55.69 -17.58
N THR A 311 40.73 54.42 -17.95
CA THR A 311 41.00 53.92 -19.31
C THR A 311 39.74 53.53 -20.08
N GLY A 312 38.64 53.21 -19.39
CA GLY A 312 37.42 52.67 -19.97
C GLY A 312 37.51 51.19 -20.37
N GLU A 313 38.63 50.52 -20.10
CA GLU A 313 38.84 49.11 -20.44
C GLU A 313 38.43 48.15 -19.31
N GLN A 314 38.11 46.90 -19.65
CA GLN A 314 37.79 45.87 -18.67
C GLN A 314 39.06 45.34 -17.99
N ALA A 315 39.06 45.33 -16.66
CA ALA A 315 40.15 44.87 -15.80
C ALA A 315 39.69 43.79 -14.81
N TYR A 316 40.66 43.10 -14.19
CA TYR A 316 40.43 41.98 -13.28
C TYR A 316 41.17 42.20 -11.96
N CYS A 317 40.56 41.80 -10.83
CA CYS A 317 41.18 41.88 -9.50
C CYS A 317 40.67 40.78 -8.57
N ASP A 318 41.41 40.50 -7.50
CA ASP A 318 41.06 39.52 -6.47
C ASP A 318 41.29 40.04 -5.03
N SER A 319 42.55 40.12 -4.62
CA SER A 319 43.04 40.42 -3.27
C SER A 319 43.26 41.91 -3.02
N ARG A 320 43.32 42.72 -4.09
CA ARG A 320 43.47 44.18 -4.07
C ARG A 320 42.70 44.80 -5.24
N CYS A 321 41.41 44.97 -5.07
CA CYS A 321 40.54 45.64 -6.03
C CYS A 321 40.58 47.16 -5.82
N PRO A 322 40.94 47.95 -6.85
CA PRO A 322 41.09 49.40 -6.72
C PRO A 322 39.74 50.14 -6.76
N LEU A 323 39.63 51.21 -5.96
CA LEU A 323 38.53 52.18 -6.02
C LEU A 323 39.07 53.58 -6.33
N SER A 324 38.38 54.29 -7.21
CA SER A 324 38.68 55.62 -7.72
C SER A 324 38.38 56.69 -6.67
N ASP A 325 39.23 57.72 -6.63
CA ASP A 325 39.03 58.93 -5.81
C ASP A 325 38.36 60.07 -6.62
N SER A 326 37.97 59.82 -7.88
CA SER A 326 37.37 60.85 -8.72
C SER A 326 35.90 61.07 -8.37
N THR A 327 35.53 62.30 -8.00
CA THR A 327 34.14 62.71 -7.78
C THR A 327 33.26 62.66 -9.04
N ALA A 328 33.85 62.46 -10.22
CA ALA A 328 33.10 62.22 -11.46
C ALA A 328 32.58 60.77 -11.57
N VAL A 329 33.09 59.86 -10.74
CA VAL A 329 32.67 58.46 -10.69
C VAL A 329 31.68 58.29 -9.54
N GLU A 330 30.39 58.28 -9.86
CA GLU A 330 29.34 58.15 -8.86
C GLU A 330 29.43 56.81 -8.10
N TYR A 331 29.66 55.72 -8.83
CA TYR A 331 29.92 54.39 -8.31
C TYR A 331 30.84 53.61 -9.26
N GLN A 332 31.44 52.53 -8.73
CA GLN A 332 32.07 51.50 -9.54
C GLN A 332 31.32 50.19 -9.39
N GLU A 333 31.05 49.53 -10.52
CA GLU A 333 30.44 48.21 -10.56
C GLU A 333 31.50 47.13 -10.72
N PHE A 334 31.39 46.08 -9.90
CA PHE A 334 32.23 44.89 -9.97
C PHE A 334 31.34 43.68 -10.26
N LYS A 335 31.77 42.81 -11.18
CA LYS A 335 31.08 41.57 -11.54
C LYS A 335 31.88 40.35 -11.08
N PHE A 336 31.19 39.33 -10.57
CA PHE A 336 31.83 38.10 -10.12
C PHE A 336 32.21 37.20 -11.29
N VAL A 337 33.45 36.67 -11.28
CA VAL A 337 33.90 35.68 -12.29
C VAL A 337 33.33 34.29 -11.96
N ASN A 338 33.36 33.92 -10.68
CA ASN A 338 32.76 32.69 -10.17
C ASN A 338 31.61 33.09 -9.25
N VAL A 339 30.40 32.69 -9.62
CA VAL A 339 29.18 33.00 -8.87
C VAL A 339 28.85 31.82 -7.96
N ILE A 340 28.81 32.05 -6.65
CA ILE A 340 28.47 31.06 -5.62
C ILE A 340 27.33 31.57 -4.74
N GLU A 341 26.51 30.67 -4.21
CA GLU A 341 25.49 31.02 -3.22
C GLU A 341 26.16 31.41 -1.89
N MET A 342 25.65 32.46 -1.24
CA MET A 342 26.15 32.97 0.04
C MET A 342 25.00 33.52 0.89
N ASN A 343 25.19 33.56 2.21
CA ASN A 343 24.28 34.22 3.17
C ASN A 343 24.93 35.45 3.83
N GLY A 344 26.05 35.91 3.28
CA GLY A 344 26.78 37.05 3.79
C GLY A 344 28.12 37.23 3.10
N PHE A 345 28.74 38.38 3.34
CA PHE A 345 30.05 38.70 2.81
C PHE A 345 30.77 39.76 3.66
N GLN A 346 32.06 39.90 3.42
CA GLN A 346 32.90 40.92 4.02
C GLN A 346 33.72 41.66 2.96
N LEU A 347 33.65 42.98 2.98
CA LEU A 347 34.57 43.89 2.30
C LEU A 347 35.71 44.20 3.27
N ALA A 348 36.90 43.68 3.00
CA ALA A 348 38.09 43.98 3.78
C ALA A 348 38.88 45.10 3.10
N ILE A 349 39.01 46.24 3.78
CA ILE A 349 39.65 47.45 3.25
C ILE A 349 41.12 47.47 3.68
N SER A 350 42.02 47.44 2.69
CA SER A 350 43.47 47.40 2.92
C SER A 350 44.17 48.73 2.64
N GLY A 351 43.53 49.67 1.95
CA GLY A 351 44.08 50.98 1.66
C GLY A 351 43.01 52.06 1.49
N TRP A 352 43.36 53.30 1.79
CA TRP A 352 42.46 54.46 1.77
C TRP A 352 43.14 55.74 1.25
N TYR A 353 42.32 56.73 0.90
CA TYR A 353 42.67 58.11 0.60
C TYR A 353 42.47 58.97 1.86
N GLY A 354 43.25 60.05 1.99
CA GLY A 354 43.18 60.94 3.15
C GLY A 354 43.53 60.28 4.49
N GLN A 355 42.85 60.70 5.56
CA GLN A 355 43.11 60.26 6.93
C GLN A 355 42.54 58.87 7.27
N GLY A 356 41.59 58.34 6.51
CA GLY A 356 40.95 57.05 6.76
C GLY A 356 40.04 56.62 5.61
N GLY A 357 39.69 55.33 5.55
CA GLY A 357 38.77 54.80 4.55
C GLY A 357 37.31 55.11 4.86
N GLY A 358 36.44 54.88 3.89
CA GLY A 358 35.01 55.05 4.06
C GLY A 358 34.25 54.76 2.77
N LEU A 359 32.93 54.65 2.87
CA LEU A 359 32.03 54.40 1.76
C LEU A 359 30.77 55.26 1.93
N ARG A 360 30.14 55.60 0.81
CA ARG A 360 28.83 56.29 0.76
C ARG A 360 27.69 55.33 0.45
N GLY A 361 27.99 54.21 -0.21
CA GLY A 361 26.94 53.36 -0.77
C GLY A 361 27.41 51.96 -1.10
N LEU A 362 26.52 50.99 -0.92
CA LEU A 362 26.72 49.61 -1.34
C LEU A 362 25.40 48.99 -1.84
N GLU A 363 25.44 48.43 -3.05
CA GLU A 363 24.32 47.70 -3.65
C GLU A 363 24.82 46.36 -4.19
N VAL A 364 24.05 45.29 -4.00
CA VAL A 364 24.38 43.94 -4.49
C VAL A 364 23.24 43.44 -5.36
N PHE A 365 23.56 42.81 -6.48
CA PHE A 365 22.61 42.38 -7.49
C PHE A 365 22.69 40.88 -7.78
N THR A 366 21.56 40.28 -8.10
CA THR A 366 21.39 38.86 -8.48
C THR A 366 20.61 38.76 -9.79
N ASP A 367 20.88 37.72 -10.59
CA ASP A 367 20.09 37.36 -11.79
C ASP A 367 18.89 36.47 -11.44
N ASP A 368 18.95 35.76 -10.32
CA ASP A 368 17.81 35.00 -9.80
C ASP A 368 16.68 35.93 -9.35
N ILE A 369 15.47 35.74 -9.87
CA ILE A 369 14.27 36.48 -9.44
C ILE A 369 13.60 35.70 -8.30
N TYR A 370 13.86 36.11 -7.06
CA TYR A 370 13.29 35.51 -5.86
C TYR A 370 12.13 36.31 -5.27
N ALA A 371 11.09 35.61 -4.83
CA ALA A 371 10.09 36.10 -3.90
C ALA A 371 10.15 35.26 -2.61
N TYR A 372 10.64 35.85 -1.52
CA TYR A 372 10.74 35.24 -0.20
C TYR A 372 9.42 35.31 0.56
N ALA A 373 9.11 34.28 1.34
CA ALA A 373 7.87 34.19 2.10
C ALA A 373 7.81 35.25 3.22
N ILE A 374 8.97 35.53 3.82
CA ILE A 374 9.13 36.61 4.79
C ILE A 374 9.32 37.92 4.01
N GLN A 375 8.32 38.82 4.08
CA GLN A 375 8.29 40.04 3.26
C GLN A 375 9.54 40.92 3.42
N SER A 376 10.15 40.95 4.60
CA SER A 376 11.33 41.76 4.88
C SER A 376 12.64 41.23 4.25
N PHE A 377 12.59 40.07 3.57
CA PHE A 377 13.73 39.53 2.82
C PHE A 377 13.69 39.90 1.33
N ASN A 378 12.53 40.33 0.82
CA ASN A 378 12.41 40.84 -0.55
C ASN A 378 13.08 42.21 -0.68
N GLU A 379 13.20 42.73 -1.91
CA GLU A 379 13.93 43.93 -2.30
C GLU A 379 13.69 45.13 -1.37
N PRO A 380 14.72 45.97 -1.14
CA PRO A 380 14.58 47.13 -0.27
C PRO A 380 13.62 48.16 -0.90
N THR A 381 12.99 48.99 -0.06
CA THR A 381 12.04 50.03 -0.52
C THR A 381 12.67 51.09 -1.44
N CYS A 382 14.01 51.18 -1.43
CA CYS A 382 14.79 52.09 -2.25
C CYS A 382 15.14 51.55 -3.64
N ALA A 383 14.83 50.28 -3.92
CA ALA A 383 15.23 49.66 -5.18
C ALA A 383 14.59 50.37 -6.38
N ASN A 384 15.39 50.62 -7.41
CA ASN A 384 15.01 51.34 -8.62
C ASN A 384 14.21 50.44 -9.60
N SER A 385 13.09 49.86 -9.15
CA SER A 385 12.19 49.06 -9.99
C SER A 385 10.73 49.38 -9.70
N THR A 386 9.90 49.37 -10.76
CA THR A 386 8.46 49.71 -10.66
C THR A 386 7.66 48.63 -9.95
N TYR A 387 8.11 47.37 -10.00
CA TYR A 387 7.40 46.21 -9.46
C TYR A 387 8.36 45.30 -8.70
N LEU A 388 8.62 45.61 -7.43
CA LEU A 388 9.46 44.80 -6.53
C LEU A 388 8.82 43.45 -6.22
N SER A 389 9.61 42.44 -5.86
CA SER A 389 9.04 41.19 -5.34
C SER A 389 8.37 41.44 -3.99
N THR A 390 7.19 40.89 -3.80
CA THR A 390 6.42 41.05 -2.55
C THR A 390 5.68 39.79 -2.19
N THR A 391 5.43 39.61 -0.90
CA THR A 391 4.65 38.49 -0.35
C THR A 391 3.58 39.01 0.60
N THR A 392 2.40 38.40 0.49
CA THR A 392 1.32 38.53 1.48
C THR A 392 0.91 37.17 2.00
N ASN A 393 0.38 37.10 3.21
CA ASN A 393 -0.10 35.84 3.78
C ASN A 393 -1.46 36.02 4.47
N GLN A 394 -2.22 34.93 4.51
CA GLN A 394 -3.52 34.83 5.16
C GLN A 394 -3.50 33.59 6.06
N GLY A 395 -3.95 33.73 7.31
CA GLY A 395 -3.88 32.68 8.33
C GLY A 395 -2.76 32.93 9.35
N ALA A 396 -2.62 32.01 10.32
CA ALA A 396 -1.71 32.16 11.45
C ALA A 396 -0.25 31.77 11.12
N TRP A 397 0.36 32.46 10.15
CA TRP A 397 1.75 32.24 9.75
C TRP A 397 2.72 32.94 10.72
N ARG A 398 3.79 32.23 11.10
CA ARG A 398 4.89 32.77 11.93
C ARG A 398 6.24 32.63 11.22
N PRO A 399 7.11 33.66 11.25
CA PRO A 399 8.48 33.53 10.77
C PRO A 399 9.27 32.58 11.67
N THR A 400 10.05 31.70 11.05
CA THR A 400 10.89 30.69 11.69
C THR A 400 12.29 30.81 11.11
N ILE A 401 13.29 30.97 11.98
CA ILE A 401 14.71 31.10 11.63
C ILE A 401 15.48 30.09 12.51
N LEU A 402 16.25 29.19 11.89
CA LEU A 402 16.91 28.08 12.59
C LEU A 402 18.41 28.10 12.28
N GLY A 403 19.20 28.61 13.22
CA GLY A 403 20.66 28.68 13.05
C GLY A 403 21.06 29.51 11.83
N ASN A 404 21.79 28.89 10.89
CA ASN A 404 22.28 29.53 9.66
C ASN A 404 21.42 29.22 8.43
N GLU A 405 20.29 28.51 8.59
CA GLU A 405 19.39 28.16 7.48
C GLU A 405 18.53 29.36 7.03
N PRO A 406 18.12 29.43 5.75
CA PRO A 406 17.20 30.45 5.27
C PRO A 406 15.89 30.47 6.07
N GLY A 407 15.48 31.65 6.54
CA GLY A 407 14.22 31.82 7.26
C GLY A 407 12.99 31.52 6.38
N TYR A 408 11.93 31.00 6.99
CA TYR A 408 10.68 30.63 6.32
C TYR A 408 9.45 30.95 7.18
N LEU A 409 8.27 30.97 6.59
CA LEU A 409 6.99 31.02 7.31
C LEU A 409 6.50 29.60 7.63
N ALA A 410 5.96 29.39 8.83
CA ALA A 410 5.33 28.14 9.25
C ALA A 410 3.94 28.39 9.84
N ALA A 411 3.02 27.44 9.70
CA ALA A 411 1.70 27.46 10.33
C ALA A 411 1.25 26.04 10.71
N ASP A 412 0.68 25.89 11.91
CA ASP A 412 0.06 24.63 12.37
C ASP A 412 -1.45 24.74 12.15
N LEU A 413 -2.02 23.92 11.25
CA LEU A 413 -3.37 24.09 10.72
C LEU A 413 -4.20 22.80 10.88
N SER A 414 -5.50 22.93 11.13
CA SER A 414 -6.43 21.79 11.21
C SER A 414 -7.86 22.21 10.84
N GLY A 415 -8.69 21.28 10.35
CA GLY A 415 -10.08 21.56 10.00
C GLY A 415 -10.22 22.66 8.94
N ASP A 416 -11.14 23.60 9.14
CA ASP A 416 -11.43 24.69 8.20
C ASP A 416 -10.23 25.66 7.99
N ALA A 417 -9.23 25.64 8.87
CA ALA A 417 -8.02 26.44 8.69
C ALA A 417 -7.20 25.97 7.47
N LEU A 418 -7.34 24.70 7.06
CA LEU A 418 -6.64 24.14 5.89
C LEU A 418 -7.15 24.74 4.57
N SER A 419 -8.40 25.21 4.51
CA SER A 419 -8.99 25.78 3.29
C SER A 419 -8.87 27.29 3.18
N THR A 420 -8.41 27.97 4.24
CA THR A 420 -8.38 29.44 4.33
C THR A 420 -6.98 30.03 4.44
N ALA A 421 -5.98 29.26 4.88
CA ALA A 421 -4.61 29.74 4.97
C ALA A 421 -3.91 29.77 3.60
N SER A 422 -3.14 30.82 3.32
CA SER A 422 -2.32 30.91 2.10
C SER A 422 -1.13 31.85 2.23
N VAL A 423 -0.12 31.67 1.37
CA VAL A 423 0.99 32.61 1.13
C VAL A 423 1.04 32.94 -0.36
N THR A 424 0.98 34.22 -0.71
CA THR A 424 1.01 34.70 -2.09
C THR A 424 2.32 35.41 -2.37
N PHE A 425 3.10 34.87 -3.29
CA PHE A 425 4.36 35.41 -3.78
C PHE A 425 4.15 36.14 -5.09
N GLU A 426 4.64 37.37 -5.22
CA GLU A 426 4.52 38.20 -6.42
C GLU A 426 5.91 38.70 -6.83
N PRO A 427 6.60 38.04 -7.78
CA PRO A 427 7.97 38.37 -8.19
C PRO A 427 8.12 39.66 -9.01
N GLN A 428 9.34 40.20 -9.06
CA GLN A 428 9.79 41.23 -10.01
C GLN A 428 10.07 40.60 -11.38
N ILE A 429 9.07 40.51 -12.25
CA ILE A 429 9.27 40.10 -13.66
C ILE A 429 9.37 41.35 -14.53
N SER A 430 10.55 41.64 -15.09
CA SER A 430 10.79 42.83 -15.91
C SER A 430 10.33 42.69 -17.37
N GLN A 431 10.36 41.48 -17.91
CA GLN A 431 10.03 41.22 -19.31
C GLN A 431 9.27 39.89 -19.51
N ARG A 432 8.56 39.81 -20.64
CA ARG A 432 7.94 38.56 -21.08
C ARG A 432 9.03 37.60 -21.55
N GLY A 433 8.96 36.36 -21.08
CA GLY A 433 9.91 35.31 -21.43
C GLY A 433 9.38 33.94 -21.03
N ASN A 434 10.11 32.89 -21.39
CA ASN A 434 9.87 31.55 -20.86
C ASN A 434 10.62 31.42 -19.53
N TYR A 435 9.92 31.05 -18.46
CA TYR A 435 10.50 30.91 -17.12
C TYR A 435 10.21 29.55 -16.52
N THR A 436 11.17 29.03 -15.76
CA THR A 436 10.96 27.95 -14.79
C THR A 436 10.70 28.54 -13.42
N VAL A 437 9.61 28.13 -12.77
CA VAL A 437 9.20 28.59 -11.45
C VAL A 437 9.44 27.48 -10.43
N ARG A 438 10.36 27.70 -9.49
CA ARG A 438 10.71 26.75 -8.43
C ARG A 438 10.22 27.23 -7.09
N ILE A 439 9.75 26.31 -6.24
CA ILE A 439 9.47 26.58 -4.84
C ILE A 439 10.43 25.80 -3.95
N TYR A 440 10.92 26.45 -2.90
CA TYR A 440 11.83 25.85 -1.93
C TYR A 440 11.06 25.42 -0.68
N THR A 441 11.32 24.20 -0.23
CA THR A 441 10.74 23.62 0.98
C THR A 441 11.85 23.26 1.96
N PRO A 442 11.87 23.85 3.17
CA PRO A 442 12.87 23.52 4.20
C PRO A 442 12.66 22.10 4.75
N GLY A 443 13.73 21.49 5.25
CA GLY A 443 13.72 20.17 5.87
C GLY A 443 13.08 20.18 7.26
N CYS A 444 12.35 19.11 7.58
CA CYS A 444 11.57 19.02 8.82
C CYS A 444 12.33 18.45 10.03
N LEU A 445 13.60 18.04 9.87
CA LEU A 445 14.38 17.46 10.97
C LEU A 445 14.83 18.50 11.99
N LEU A 446 15.24 19.69 11.53
CA LEU A 446 15.79 20.74 12.41
C LEU A 446 14.74 21.32 13.36
N ASP A 447 13.47 21.39 12.95
CA ASP A 447 12.35 21.88 13.76
C ASP A 447 11.47 20.77 14.35
N ASN A 448 11.85 19.49 14.16
CA ASN A 448 11.10 18.30 14.62
C ASN A 448 9.64 18.25 14.13
N THR A 449 9.34 18.80 12.96
CA THR A 449 7.96 18.86 12.42
C THR A 449 7.58 17.69 11.52
N CYS A 450 8.52 16.79 11.18
CA CYS A 450 8.31 15.72 10.20
C CYS A 450 7.03 14.88 10.34
N PRO A 451 6.58 14.49 11.55
CA PRO A 451 5.35 13.71 11.71
C PRO A 451 4.07 14.44 11.27
N ASN A 452 4.10 15.77 11.30
CA ASN A 452 2.94 16.63 11.08
C ASN A 452 3.00 17.35 9.72
N ARG A 453 4.03 17.11 8.90
CA ARG A 453 4.12 17.68 7.55
C ARG A 453 3.09 17.06 6.62
N GLY A 454 2.55 17.88 5.73
CA GLY A 454 1.50 17.48 4.78
C GLY A 454 1.76 17.92 3.35
N GLY A 455 0.72 17.76 2.54
CA GLY A 455 0.64 18.28 1.17
C GLY A 455 0.20 19.73 1.11
N VAL A 456 0.63 20.43 0.06
CA VAL A 456 0.22 21.79 -0.30
C VAL A 456 -0.16 21.84 -1.77
N THR A 457 -1.07 22.75 -2.12
CA THR A 457 -1.44 23.09 -3.49
C THR A 457 -0.82 24.44 -3.84
N LEU A 458 -0.21 24.51 -5.02
CA LEU A 458 0.43 25.69 -5.57
C LEU A 458 -0.29 26.12 -6.83
N SER A 459 -0.80 27.35 -6.83
CA SER A 459 -1.48 27.94 -7.97
C SER A 459 -0.59 29.01 -8.61
N VAL A 460 -0.10 28.73 -9.81
CA VAL A 460 0.77 29.66 -10.58
C VAL A 460 -0.06 30.43 -11.59
N TYR A 461 -0.09 31.75 -11.43
CA TYR A 461 -0.70 32.70 -12.35
C TYR A 461 0.41 33.33 -13.19
N SER A 462 0.66 32.77 -14.38
CA SER A 462 1.77 33.20 -15.24
C SER A 462 1.39 34.27 -16.27
N ARG A 463 0.12 34.30 -16.71
CA ARG A 463 -0.34 35.21 -17.78
C ARG A 463 -1.71 35.84 -17.49
N SER A 464 -1.96 36.97 -18.13
CA SER A 464 -3.27 37.63 -18.09
C SER A 464 -4.32 36.82 -18.85
N GLY A 465 -5.49 36.62 -18.23
CA GLY A 465 -6.63 35.92 -18.84
C GLY A 465 -6.51 34.40 -18.95
N THR A 466 -5.45 33.78 -18.43
CA THR A 466 -5.31 32.31 -18.36
C THR A 466 -5.65 31.78 -16.96
N PRO A 467 -6.27 30.58 -16.85
CA PRO A 467 -6.42 29.90 -15.56
C PRO A 467 -5.05 29.64 -14.90
N ALA A 468 -5.03 29.51 -13.57
CA ALA A 468 -3.82 29.14 -12.85
C ALA A 468 -3.45 27.68 -13.11
N THR A 469 -2.15 27.41 -13.22
CA THR A 469 -1.62 26.04 -13.19
C THR A 469 -1.55 25.58 -11.74
N ASN A 470 -2.24 24.50 -11.40
CA ASN A 470 -2.26 23.95 -10.05
C ASN A 470 -1.32 22.74 -9.96
N VAL A 471 -0.41 22.76 -8.99
CA VAL A 471 0.51 21.66 -8.69
C VAL A 471 0.41 21.31 -7.22
N THR A 472 0.28 20.03 -6.90
CA THR A 472 0.32 19.54 -5.51
C THR A 472 1.69 18.98 -5.21
N ILE A 473 2.32 19.44 -4.13
CA ILE A 473 3.59 18.93 -3.62
C ILE A 473 3.46 18.52 -2.15
N PHE A 474 4.39 17.72 -1.66
CA PHE A 474 4.46 17.32 -0.25
C PHE A 474 5.68 17.91 0.44
N GLN A 475 5.50 18.37 1.67
CA GLN A 475 6.54 19.02 2.49
C GLN A 475 7.11 18.08 3.57
N THR A 476 7.01 16.77 3.36
CA THR A 476 7.44 15.72 4.30
C THR A 476 8.94 15.40 4.22
N ASN A 477 9.72 16.24 3.54
CA ASN A 477 11.14 16.08 3.30
C ASN A 477 11.96 16.29 4.58
N ASN A 478 12.84 15.34 4.89
CA ASN A 478 13.71 15.41 6.06
C ASN A 478 14.74 16.56 5.95
N TYR A 479 15.22 16.81 4.73
CA TYR A 479 16.20 17.84 4.38
C TYR A 479 15.62 18.80 3.33
N ASP A 480 16.23 19.96 3.14
CA ASP A 480 15.81 20.97 2.16
C ASP A 480 15.68 20.39 0.75
N LYS A 481 14.66 20.84 0.03
CA LYS A 481 14.45 20.52 -1.38
C LYS A 481 13.84 21.70 -2.11
N TYR A 482 13.79 21.60 -3.42
CA TYR A 482 12.94 22.45 -4.24
C TYR A 482 12.08 21.58 -5.18
N ASP A 483 10.95 22.14 -5.59
CA ASP A 483 10.05 21.54 -6.57
C ASP A 483 9.80 22.59 -7.67
N THR A 484 9.89 22.22 -8.95
CA THR A 484 9.39 23.11 -10.01
C THR A 484 7.88 22.95 -10.12
N ILE A 485 7.20 24.09 -10.19
CA ILE A 485 5.74 24.18 -10.11
C ILE A 485 5.13 24.77 -11.38
N PHE A 486 5.95 25.36 -12.24
CA PHE A 486 5.54 25.84 -13.56
C PHE A 486 6.76 25.99 -14.45
N GLN A 487 6.60 25.71 -15.73
CA GLN A 487 7.53 26.10 -16.78
C GLN A 487 6.70 26.58 -17.97
N GLY A 488 7.05 27.75 -18.52
CA GLY A 488 6.31 28.32 -19.64
C GLY A 488 6.41 29.85 -19.69
N LEU A 489 5.65 30.44 -20.60
CA LEU A 489 5.60 31.89 -20.76
C LEU A 489 5.03 32.59 -19.52
N VAL A 490 5.74 33.61 -19.03
CA VAL A 490 5.30 34.50 -17.95
C VAL A 490 5.22 35.93 -18.47
N ASP A 491 4.09 36.60 -18.22
CA ASP A 491 3.88 38.01 -18.53
C ASP A 491 4.44 38.91 -17.42
N PRO A 492 5.06 40.05 -17.75
CA PRO A 492 5.44 41.05 -16.75
C PRO A 492 4.19 41.70 -16.12
N PRO A 493 4.32 42.32 -14.93
CA PRO A 493 3.23 43.05 -14.31
C PRO A 493 2.66 44.15 -15.21
N SER A 494 1.35 44.37 -15.09
CA SER A 494 0.59 45.41 -15.78
C SER A 494 -0.45 45.99 -14.81
N SER A 495 -1.26 46.95 -15.27
CA SER A 495 -2.32 47.54 -14.44
C SER A 495 -3.44 46.55 -14.06
N THR A 496 -3.58 45.43 -14.79
CA THR A 496 -4.67 44.45 -14.57
C THR A 496 -4.18 43.06 -14.18
N PHE A 497 -2.87 42.80 -14.28
CA PHE A 497 -2.30 41.48 -14.05
C PHE A 497 -0.94 41.59 -13.37
N ARG A 498 -0.71 40.73 -12.37
CA ARG A 498 0.58 40.54 -11.73
C ARG A 498 0.87 39.04 -11.67
N PRO A 499 2.01 38.56 -12.20
CA PRO A 499 2.38 37.16 -12.05
C PRO A 499 2.51 36.84 -10.56
N ARG A 500 1.97 35.69 -10.15
CA ARG A 500 1.99 35.30 -8.74
C ARG A 500 1.90 33.80 -8.53
N VAL A 501 2.43 33.34 -7.42
CA VAL A 501 2.30 31.95 -6.92
C VAL A 501 1.56 31.98 -5.60
N VAL A 502 0.51 31.19 -5.48
CA VAL A 502 -0.26 31.05 -4.23
C VAL A 502 -0.02 29.65 -3.65
N LEU A 503 0.56 29.56 -2.46
CA LEU A 503 0.69 28.32 -1.69
C LEU A 503 -0.47 28.22 -0.70
N SER A 504 -1.22 27.12 -0.75
CA SER A 504 -2.27 26.77 0.20
C SER A 504 -2.13 25.32 0.71
N PRO A 505 -2.54 25.00 1.94
CA PRO A 505 -2.56 23.62 2.42
C PRO A 505 -3.49 22.73 1.57
N LEU A 506 -3.12 21.47 1.37
CA LEU A 506 -3.99 20.51 0.69
C LEU A 506 -5.23 20.21 1.56
N ALA A 507 -6.42 20.32 0.98
CA ALA A 507 -7.68 20.08 1.67
C ALA A 507 -7.89 18.59 2.03
N GLY A 508 -8.65 18.32 3.10
CA GLY A 508 -9.03 16.95 3.49
C GLY A 508 -7.97 16.14 4.24
N GLN A 509 -6.85 16.77 4.63
CA GLN A 509 -5.81 16.13 5.43
C GLN A 509 -6.26 15.95 6.89
N ALA A 510 -6.01 14.78 7.47
CA ALA A 510 -6.37 14.44 8.84
C ALA A 510 -5.30 14.88 9.85
N GLY A 511 -5.74 15.40 11.01
CA GLY A 511 -4.85 15.85 12.08
C GLY A 511 -4.41 17.32 11.97
N THR A 512 -3.40 17.69 12.75
CA THR A 512 -2.75 19.02 12.67
C THR A 512 -1.62 18.95 11.67
N ILE A 513 -1.69 19.77 10.63
CA ILE A 513 -0.71 19.83 9.55
C ILE A 513 0.18 21.06 9.74
N ASN A 514 1.49 20.83 9.81
CA ASN A 514 2.49 21.87 9.78
C ASN A 514 2.86 22.21 8.32
N THR A 515 2.43 23.38 7.87
CA THR A 515 2.66 23.89 6.51
C THR A 515 3.75 24.97 6.54
N VAL A 516 4.65 24.97 5.57
CA VAL A 516 5.72 25.98 5.43
C VAL A 516 5.76 26.66 4.08
N ALA A 517 6.38 27.83 4.04
CA ALA A 517 6.65 28.60 2.83
C ALA A 517 8.02 29.28 2.99
N SER A 518 8.98 28.98 2.10
CA SER A 518 10.33 29.60 2.14
C SER A 518 10.50 30.68 1.07
N ARG A 519 10.66 30.29 -0.20
CA ARG A 519 10.79 31.22 -1.34
C ARG A 519 10.36 30.58 -2.65
N VAL A 520 10.03 31.42 -3.61
CA VAL A 520 9.81 31.05 -5.01
C VAL A 520 10.88 31.71 -5.87
N GLN A 521 11.41 30.99 -6.86
CA GLN A 521 12.40 31.47 -7.82
C GLN A 521 11.80 31.42 -9.22
N PHE A 522 11.98 32.49 -10.00
CA PHE A 522 11.70 32.54 -11.42
C PHE A 522 13.03 32.57 -12.17
N LEU A 523 13.37 31.46 -12.82
CA LEU A 523 14.56 31.33 -13.66
C LEU A 523 14.15 31.59 -15.10
N GLU A 524 14.70 32.63 -15.72
CA GLU A 524 14.48 32.90 -17.14
C GLU A 524 15.24 31.89 -17.99
N LEU A 525 14.52 31.22 -18.91
CA LEU A 525 15.10 30.30 -19.89
C LEU A 525 15.41 31.03 -21.19
N SER A 526 14.48 31.86 -21.67
CA SER A 526 14.66 32.63 -22.91
C SER A 526 13.77 33.87 -22.97
N ALA A 527 14.32 34.95 -23.53
CA ALA A 527 13.58 36.19 -23.79
C ALA A 527 12.75 36.13 -25.09
N SER A 528 12.87 35.06 -25.90
CA SER A 528 12.18 34.88 -27.19
C SER A 528 12.09 33.39 -27.58
N ALA A 529 10.96 32.96 -28.17
CA ALA A 529 10.70 31.59 -28.63
C ALA A 529 11.50 31.20 -29.91
N SER A 530 12.83 31.20 -29.84
CA SER A 530 13.70 30.74 -30.92
C SER A 530 13.96 29.24 -30.78
N THR A 531 13.15 28.42 -31.45
CA THR A 531 13.13 26.96 -31.28
C THR A 531 13.93 26.23 -32.38
N THR A 532 15.09 25.65 -32.05
CA THR A 532 15.70 24.58 -32.87
C THR A 532 15.13 23.21 -32.45
N LEU A 533 14.61 23.07 -31.23
CA LEU A 533 14.01 21.86 -30.67
C LEU A 533 12.60 22.13 -30.10
N ASN A 534 11.81 21.07 -29.92
CA ASN A 534 10.52 21.12 -29.21
C ASN A 534 10.17 19.70 -28.71
N GLY A 535 10.61 19.39 -27.48
CA GLY A 535 10.30 18.19 -26.70
C GLY A 535 11.03 16.91 -27.10
N LEU A 536 11.75 16.86 -28.22
CA LEU A 536 12.42 15.65 -28.75
C LEU A 536 13.84 15.96 -29.23
N TYR A 537 14.81 15.14 -28.80
CA TYR A 537 16.22 15.26 -29.22
C TYR A 537 16.87 13.89 -29.44
N GLU A 538 17.62 13.73 -30.53
CA GLU A 538 18.45 12.55 -30.80
C GLU A 538 19.94 12.83 -30.54
N TYR A 539 20.55 12.03 -29.66
CA TYR A 539 21.97 12.07 -29.36
C TYR A 539 22.69 10.84 -29.88
N ASN A 540 23.74 11.03 -30.67
CA ASN A 540 24.63 9.95 -31.10
C ASN A 540 26.09 10.32 -30.83
N LEU A 541 26.75 9.56 -29.95
CA LEU A 541 28.12 9.82 -29.52
C LEU A 541 29.13 9.80 -30.69
N ALA A 542 28.90 8.98 -31.71
CA ALA A 542 29.84 8.82 -32.83
C ALA A 542 29.81 9.99 -33.82
N THR A 543 28.70 10.73 -33.87
CA THR A 543 28.48 11.81 -34.86
C THR A 543 28.27 13.17 -34.20
N PHE A 544 28.36 13.27 -32.88
CA PHE A 544 28.11 14.50 -32.14
C PHE A 544 29.18 15.57 -32.43
N ASP A 545 28.74 16.76 -32.84
CA ASP A 545 29.55 17.96 -33.01
C ASP A 545 28.87 19.13 -32.28
N VAL A 546 29.56 19.67 -31.27
CA VAL A 546 29.08 20.77 -30.41
C VAL A 546 28.79 22.07 -31.18
N SER A 547 29.35 22.22 -32.39
CA SER A 547 29.17 23.40 -33.23
C SER A 547 28.00 23.29 -34.21
N SER A 548 27.37 22.11 -34.31
CA SER A 548 26.28 21.85 -35.25
C SER A 548 24.90 22.00 -34.59
N ALA A 549 23.99 22.67 -35.29
CA ALA A 549 22.60 22.79 -34.83
C ALA A 549 21.89 21.41 -34.92
N PRO A 550 20.97 21.11 -33.98
CA PRO A 550 20.16 19.88 -34.04
C PRO A 550 19.38 19.80 -35.36
N ASN A 551 19.51 18.67 -36.07
CA ASN A 551 18.94 18.52 -37.42
C ASN A 551 18.56 17.08 -37.78
N THR A 552 18.51 16.17 -36.81
CA THR A 552 18.14 14.77 -37.06
C THR A 552 16.66 14.64 -37.43
N THR A 553 16.23 13.47 -37.89
CA THR A 553 14.80 13.23 -38.16
C THR A 553 13.96 13.44 -36.90
N PHE A 554 14.45 13.04 -35.73
CA PHE A 554 13.73 13.21 -34.46
C PHE A 554 13.68 14.69 -34.04
N ASP A 555 14.79 15.43 -34.18
CA ASP A 555 14.82 16.87 -33.88
C ASP A 555 13.82 17.63 -34.76
N ASN A 556 13.81 17.32 -36.06
CA ASN A 556 12.87 17.90 -37.02
C ASN A 556 11.42 17.47 -36.77
N ALA A 557 11.19 16.25 -36.27
CA ALA A 557 9.85 15.80 -35.91
C ALA A 557 9.31 16.58 -34.71
N GLY A 558 10.17 16.85 -33.71
CA GLY A 558 9.85 17.72 -32.58
C GLY A 558 9.55 19.14 -33.02
N SER A 559 10.40 19.75 -33.86
CA SER A 559 10.24 21.14 -34.31
C SER A 559 8.96 21.39 -35.13
N GLN A 560 8.34 20.35 -35.69
CA GLN A 560 7.05 20.42 -36.39
C GLN A 560 5.83 20.35 -35.46
N LEU A 561 6.05 20.11 -34.16
CA LEU A 561 5.01 20.19 -33.15
C LEU A 561 4.72 21.65 -32.79
N VAL A 562 3.49 21.91 -32.35
CA VAL A 562 3.14 23.19 -31.73
C VAL A 562 4.02 23.37 -30.49
N PHE A 563 4.46 24.61 -30.28
CA PHE A 563 5.26 25.02 -29.12
C PHE A 563 4.68 24.49 -27.80
N ASP A 564 5.55 24.17 -26.83
CA ASP A 564 5.21 23.59 -25.52
C ASP A 564 4.74 22.12 -25.61
N ALA A 565 5.33 21.35 -26.53
CA ALA A 565 5.06 19.92 -26.64
C ALA A 565 5.65 19.18 -25.43
N VAL A 566 4.82 18.41 -24.73
CA VAL A 566 5.28 17.55 -23.64
C VAL A 566 5.36 16.12 -24.14
N ILE A 567 6.56 15.59 -24.29
CA ILE A 567 6.79 14.18 -24.62
C ILE A 567 6.89 13.38 -23.31
N SER A 568 6.03 12.38 -23.16
CA SER A 568 5.94 11.56 -21.92
C SER A 568 6.41 10.12 -22.12
N ALA A 569 6.30 9.59 -23.34
CA ALA A 569 6.65 8.20 -23.62
C ALA A 569 7.26 8.02 -25.03
N ILE A 570 8.29 7.18 -25.10
CA ILE A 570 8.92 6.73 -26.34
C ILE A 570 9.01 5.20 -26.30
N VAL A 571 8.60 4.54 -27.39
CA VAL A 571 8.72 3.09 -27.59
C VAL A 571 9.30 2.82 -28.97
N VAL A 572 10.35 2.02 -29.03
CA VAL A 572 11.03 1.64 -30.28
C VAL A 572 10.68 0.19 -30.64
N ASP A 573 10.18 -0.02 -31.86
CA ASP A 573 9.81 -1.33 -32.43
C ASP A 573 10.45 -1.49 -33.81
N GLY A 574 11.66 -2.08 -33.84
CA GLY A 574 12.45 -2.22 -35.06
C GLY A 574 12.71 -0.86 -35.74
N PRO A 575 12.26 -0.62 -36.98
CA PRO A 575 12.46 0.66 -37.67
C PRO A 575 11.44 1.75 -37.29
N LYS A 576 10.40 1.42 -36.50
CA LYS A 576 9.35 2.35 -36.09
C LYS A 576 9.61 2.83 -34.67
N THR A 577 9.51 4.13 -34.45
CA THR A 577 9.49 4.73 -33.11
C THR A 577 8.14 5.39 -32.88
N TYR A 578 7.50 5.03 -31.78
CA TYR A 578 6.26 5.64 -31.30
C TYR A 578 6.61 6.68 -30.25
N VAL A 579 6.11 7.90 -30.42
CA VAL A 579 6.31 9.01 -29.49
C VAL A 579 4.95 9.51 -29.05
N ALA A 580 4.72 9.61 -27.75
CA ALA A 580 3.43 10.01 -27.20
C ALA A 580 3.59 10.98 -26.02
N GLY A 581 2.54 11.76 -25.78
CA GLY A 581 2.56 12.83 -24.78
C GLY A 581 1.34 13.74 -24.88
N ASN A 582 1.53 15.01 -24.53
CA ASN A 582 0.56 16.08 -24.70
C ASN A 582 1.10 17.07 -25.73
N PHE A 583 0.68 16.90 -26.97
CA PHE A 583 1.11 17.77 -28.07
C PHE A 583 0.13 17.71 -29.23
N THR A 584 0.21 18.74 -30.09
CA THR A 584 -0.43 18.78 -31.41
C THR A 584 0.59 19.25 -32.43
N GLY A 585 0.41 18.91 -33.71
CA GLY A 585 1.32 19.32 -34.78
C GLY A 585 1.71 18.16 -35.69
N ALA A 586 2.43 18.43 -36.77
CA ALA A 586 2.76 17.44 -37.81
C ALA A 586 1.56 16.60 -38.32
N GLY A 587 0.34 17.16 -38.32
CA GLY A 587 -0.88 16.45 -38.73
C GLY A 587 -1.37 15.36 -37.75
N THR A 588 -0.90 15.41 -36.49
CA THR A 588 -1.25 14.45 -35.44
C THR A 588 -1.46 15.11 -34.08
N ALA A 589 -2.04 14.37 -33.13
CA ALA A 589 -2.26 14.79 -31.75
C ALA A 589 -1.95 13.65 -30.78
N ASN A 590 -1.25 13.98 -29.69
CA ASN A 590 -0.91 13.13 -28.53
C ASN A 590 -0.08 11.86 -28.80
N ILE A 591 -0.01 11.39 -30.04
CA ILE A 591 0.84 10.29 -30.47
C ILE A 591 1.28 10.47 -31.92
N LEU A 592 2.52 10.12 -32.23
CA LEU A 592 3.07 10.10 -33.57
C LEU A 592 3.94 8.86 -33.78
N THR A 593 4.16 8.50 -35.04
CA THR A 593 5.09 7.43 -35.43
C THR A 593 6.15 8.00 -36.36
N ILE A 594 7.40 7.66 -36.08
CA ILE A 594 8.57 7.99 -36.90
C ILE A 594 9.10 6.69 -37.51
N SER A 595 9.24 6.64 -38.82
CA SER A 595 9.80 5.49 -39.55
C SER A 595 10.70 5.99 -40.69
N GLY A 596 12.01 5.76 -40.57
CA GLY A 596 12.97 6.41 -41.46
C GLY A 596 12.90 7.93 -41.29
N ASN A 597 12.64 8.67 -42.38
CA ASN A 597 12.49 10.14 -42.37
C ASN A 597 11.02 10.60 -42.41
N VAL A 598 10.07 9.69 -42.15
CA VAL A 598 8.64 9.98 -42.25
C VAL A 598 8.03 10.06 -40.87
N VAL A 599 7.38 11.19 -40.60
CA VAL A 599 6.51 11.42 -39.43
C VAL A 599 5.06 11.23 -39.86
N SER A 600 4.30 10.41 -39.13
CA SER A 600 2.90 10.12 -39.45
C SER A 600 2.05 9.91 -38.20
N SER A 601 0.74 10.12 -38.31
CA SER A 601 -0.23 9.75 -37.28
C SER A 601 -0.40 8.23 -37.18
N LEU A 602 -0.68 7.73 -35.98
CA LEU A 602 -0.84 6.29 -35.73
C LEU A 602 -2.20 5.79 -36.26
N GLY A 603 -2.21 5.21 -37.45
CA GLY A 603 -3.43 4.67 -38.06
C GLY A 603 -4.51 5.73 -38.37
N HIS A 604 -4.09 6.98 -38.58
CA HIS A 604 -4.98 8.14 -38.85
C HIS A 604 -6.00 8.47 -37.74
N ILE A 605 -5.79 7.96 -36.52
CA ILE A 605 -6.65 8.16 -35.37
C ILE A 605 -5.77 8.59 -34.19
N SER A 606 -6.24 9.56 -33.41
CA SER A 606 -5.52 10.09 -32.25
C SER A 606 -6.38 10.04 -30.99
N PRO A 607 -5.80 9.76 -29.82
CA PRO A 607 -6.47 9.97 -28.53
C PRO A 607 -6.86 11.44 -28.34
N ASN A 608 -8.03 11.70 -27.75
CA ASN A 608 -8.54 13.05 -27.50
C ASN A 608 -7.92 13.77 -26.29
N GLY A 609 -6.90 13.17 -25.67
CA GLY A 609 -6.19 13.70 -24.51
C GLY A 609 -4.79 13.11 -24.40
N ALA A 610 -4.01 13.62 -23.45
CA ALA A 610 -2.61 13.25 -23.26
C ALA A 610 -2.43 11.74 -23.02
N VAL A 611 -1.38 11.18 -23.62
CA VAL A 611 -0.91 9.82 -23.37
C VAL A 611 0.25 9.90 -22.37
N ASN A 612 0.09 9.25 -21.21
CA ASN A 612 1.07 9.31 -20.12
C ASN A 612 2.11 8.20 -20.22
N SER A 613 1.70 7.00 -20.65
CA SER A 613 2.56 5.82 -20.67
C SER A 613 2.26 4.94 -21.88
N MET A 614 3.30 4.30 -22.40
CA MET A 614 3.20 3.29 -23.47
C MET A 614 4.01 2.05 -23.11
N LEU A 615 3.48 0.88 -23.45
CA LEU A 615 4.18 -0.40 -23.27
C LEU A 615 3.88 -1.33 -24.45
N LEU A 616 4.93 -1.85 -25.08
CA LEU A 616 4.83 -2.86 -26.13
C LEU A 616 4.97 -4.27 -25.53
N ILE A 617 3.95 -5.11 -25.72
CA ILE A 617 3.99 -6.54 -25.36
C ILE A 617 3.70 -7.35 -26.61
N GLY A 618 4.69 -8.11 -27.08
CA GLY A 618 4.59 -8.80 -28.37
C GLY A 618 4.42 -7.79 -29.52
N GLN A 619 3.29 -7.86 -30.22
CA GLN A 619 2.93 -6.98 -31.35
C GLN A 619 1.82 -5.98 -30.98
N ILE A 620 1.53 -5.81 -29.69
CA ILE A 620 0.48 -4.92 -29.21
C ILE A 620 1.11 -3.81 -28.38
N LEU A 621 0.98 -2.58 -28.87
CA LEU A 621 1.33 -1.37 -28.16
C LEU A 621 0.14 -0.93 -27.32
N TYR A 622 0.29 -0.94 -26.00
CA TYR A 622 -0.71 -0.43 -25.05
C TYR A 622 -0.41 1.03 -24.71
N LEU A 623 -1.47 1.83 -24.63
CA LEU A 623 -1.41 3.26 -24.32
C LEU A 623 -2.30 3.53 -23.12
N GLY A 624 -1.77 4.22 -22.11
CA GLY A 624 -2.50 4.69 -20.94
C GLY A 624 -2.40 6.20 -20.81
N GLY A 625 -3.49 6.88 -20.46
CA GLY A 625 -3.48 8.34 -20.38
C GLY A 625 -4.76 8.97 -19.84
N ASN A 626 -4.90 10.28 -20.08
CA ASN A 626 -6.06 11.08 -19.69
C ASN A 626 -7.11 11.22 -20.81
N PHE A 627 -6.95 10.48 -21.90
CA PHE A 627 -7.92 10.43 -22.98
C PHE A 627 -9.15 9.60 -22.57
N THR A 628 -10.31 9.94 -23.12
CA THR A 628 -11.57 9.23 -22.90
C THR A 628 -12.10 8.57 -24.18
N ALA A 629 -11.59 8.99 -25.34
CA ALA A 629 -12.01 8.51 -26.64
C ALA A 629 -10.88 8.61 -27.68
N LEU A 630 -11.04 7.86 -28.76
CA LEU A 630 -10.26 7.99 -29.98
C LEU A 630 -11.04 8.85 -30.99
N ALA A 631 -10.37 9.83 -31.62
CA ALA A 631 -10.97 10.67 -32.64
C ALA A 631 -11.51 9.83 -33.81
N ASN A 632 -12.75 10.08 -34.22
CA ASN A 632 -13.41 9.40 -35.35
C ASN A 632 -13.46 7.86 -35.24
N SER A 633 -13.53 7.31 -34.02
CA SER A 633 -13.60 5.87 -33.76
C SER A 633 -14.70 5.52 -32.77
N THR A 634 -15.23 4.31 -32.88
CA THR A 634 -16.21 3.72 -31.95
C THR A 634 -15.56 2.77 -30.93
N ILE A 635 -14.25 2.59 -31.00
CA ILE A 635 -13.48 1.74 -30.08
C ILE A 635 -13.49 2.36 -28.69
N SER A 636 -13.81 1.56 -27.68
CA SER A 636 -13.72 2.00 -26.29
C SER A 636 -12.26 2.25 -25.90
N ALA A 637 -12.00 3.47 -25.42
CA ALA A 637 -10.66 3.96 -25.11
C ALA A 637 -10.68 4.86 -23.85
N ALA A 638 -11.54 4.56 -22.87
CA ALA A 638 -11.55 5.29 -21.62
C ALA A 638 -10.24 5.03 -20.86
N HIS A 639 -9.31 5.99 -20.95
CA HIS A 639 -8.00 6.04 -20.29
C HIS A 639 -6.99 4.94 -20.65
N ILE A 640 -7.41 3.89 -21.34
CA ILE A 640 -6.52 2.83 -21.86
C ILE A 640 -7.02 2.30 -23.21
N VAL A 641 -6.08 2.03 -24.12
CA VAL A 641 -6.36 1.45 -25.44
C VAL A 641 -5.13 0.70 -25.95
N ALA A 642 -5.31 -0.15 -26.96
CA ALA A 642 -4.23 -0.90 -27.57
C ALA A 642 -4.16 -0.67 -29.09
N TYR A 643 -2.97 -0.84 -29.66
CA TYR A 643 -2.73 -0.77 -31.11
C TYR A 643 -1.90 -1.97 -31.54
N ASN A 644 -2.43 -2.76 -32.48
CA ASN A 644 -1.71 -3.88 -33.06
C ASN A 644 -0.76 -3.36 -34.15
N THR A 645 0.55 -3.48 -33.92
CA THR A 645 1.59 -2.94 -34.82
C THR A 645 1.72 -3.72 -36.13
N SER A 646 1.27 -4.97 -36.15
CA SER A 646 1.31 -5.85 -37.33
C SER A 646 0.13 -5.62 -38.28
N SER A 647 -1.09 -5.54 -37.75
CA SER A 647 -2.30 -5.29 -38.54
C SER A 647 -2.63 -3.80 -38.70
N SER A 648 -1.86 -2.92 -38.04
CA SER A 648 -2.05 -1.47 -38.05
C SER A 648 -3.46 -1.04 -37.59
N SER A 649 -4.00 -1.70 -36.57
CA SER A 649 -5.39 -1.52 -36.10
C SER A 649 -5.48 -1.28 -34.60
N TRP A 650 -6.36 -0.36 -34.20
CA TRP A 650 -6.70 -0.12 -32.79
C TRP A 650 -7.56 -1.26 -32.21
N LEU A 651 -7.36 -1.55 -30.93
CA LEU A 651 -8.03 -2.60 -30.16
C LEU A 651 -8.53 -2.02 -28.84
N ALA A 652 -9.75 -2.40 -28.43
CA ALA A 652 -10.26 -2.06 -27.10
C ALA A 652 -9.57 -2.89 -26.02
N VAL A 653 -9.36 -2.29 -24.84
CA VAL A 653 -8.89 -2.97 -23.63
C VAL A 653 -10.05 -2.97 -22.63
N GLY A 654 -10.96 -3.93 -22.80
CA GLY A 654 -12.26 -3.93 -22.13
C GLY A 654 -13.06 -2.65 -22.47
N ALA A 655 -13.69 -2.04 -21.46
CA ALA A 655 -14.24 -0.68 -21.57
C ALA A 655 -13.39 0.39 -20.88
N GLY A 656 -12.14 0.07 -20.53
CA GLY A 656 -11.23 0.97 -19.83
C GLY A 656 -11.57 1.19 -18.35
N THR A 657 -11.15 2.34 -17.81
CA THR A 657 -11.23 2.69 -16.38
C THR A 657 -12.09 3.94 -16.16
N ASN A 658 -12.47 4.23 -14.90
CA ASN A 658 -13.20 5.45 -14.53
C ASN A 658 -12.32 6.67 -14.23
N GLY A 659 -11.00 6.50 -14.27
CA GLY A 659 -10.00 7.54 -14.06
C GLY A 659 -8.72 7.27 -14.87
N PRO A 660 -7.79 8.24 -14.96
CA PRO A 660 -6.66 8.17 -15.87
C PRO A 660 -5.67 7.05 -15.51
N VAL A 661 -5.11 6.41 -16.54
CA VAL A 661 -3.99 5.48 -16.38
C VAL A 661 -2.70 6.29 -16.51
N VAL A 662 -1.86 6.24 -15.48
CA VAL A 662 -0.61 7.02 -15.42
C VAL A 662 0.62 6.18 -15.72
N PHE A 663 0.57 4.87 -15.46
CA PHE A 663 1.71 3.98 -15.67
C PHE A 663 1.27 2.60 -16.17
N LEU A 664 2.06 2.03 -17.08
CA LEU A 664 1.89 0.69 -17.64
C LEU A 664 3.17 -0.12 -17.36
N TYR A 665 3.03 -1.35 -16.88
CA TYR A 665 4.17 -2.23 -16.63
C TYR A 665 3.85 -3.68 -17.03
N ASN A 666 4.91 -4.45 -17.28
CA ASN A 666 4.79 -5.87 -17.53
C ASN A 666 4.76 -6.60 -16.18
N ASN A 667 3.72 -7.42 -15.97
CA ASN A 667 3.52 -8.21 -14.76
C ASN A 667 3.49 -9.69 -15.15
N SER A 668 4.66 -10.33 -15.18
CA SER A 668 4.79 -11.77 -15.50
C SER A 668 4.07 -12.20 -16.80
N GLY A 669 4.08 -11.35 -17.84
CA GLY A 669 3.44 -11.61 -19.15
C GLY A 669 2.04 -10.97 -19.32
N ASN A 670 1.43 -10.53 -18.22
CA ASN A 670 0.22 -9.71 -18.24
C ASN A 670 0.57 -8.22 -18.28
N LEU A 671 -0.39 -7.38 -18.67
CA LEU A 671 -0.27 -5.93 -18.60
C LEU A 671 -0.79 -5.45 -17.24
N GLY A 672 0.09 -4.89 -16.41
CA GLY A 672 -0.28 -4.12 -15.23
C GLY A 672 -0.57 -2.67 -15.59
N ILE A 673 -1.68 -2.13 -15.10
CA ILE A 673 -2.06 -0.73 -15.25
C ILE A 673 -2.13 -0.08 -13.88
N SER A 674 -1.69 1.18 -13.77
CA SER A 674 -1.73 1.92 -12.52
C SER A 674 -2.18 3.37 -12.70
N GLY A 675 -2.93 3.91 -11.74
CA GLY A 675 -3.40 5.30 -11.73
C GLY A 675 -4.52 5.57 -10.73
N PRO A 676 -4.98 6.83 -10.61
CA PRO A 676 -6.03 7.22 -9.67
C PRO A 676 -7.43 6.84 -10.19
N PHE A 677 -7.67 5.53 -10.34
CA PHE A 677 -8.96 4.94 -10.67
C PHE A 677 -9.31 3.88 -9.63
N ASP A 678 -10.60 3.66 -9.42
CA ASP A 678 -11.09 2.67 -8.45
C ASP A 678 -12.10 1.68 -9.06
N THR A 679 -12.37 1.81 -10.37
CA THR A 679 -13.32 0.97 -11.07
C THR A 679 -12.88 0.71 -12.52
N LEU A 680 -13.00 -0.54 -12.95
CA LEU A 680 -12.95 -0.96 -14.34
C LEU A 680 -14.36 -0.95 -14.94
N ASN A 681 -14.51 -0.31 -16.10
CA ASN A 681 -15.80 -0.14 -16.75
C ASN A 681 -16.34 -1.49 -17.28
N ALA A 682 -17.64 -1.70 -17.17
CA ALA A 682 -18.32 -2.91 -17.63
C ALA A 682 -18.32 -3.00 -19.16
N TYR A 683 -18.21 -4.22 -19.70
CA TYR A 683 -18.26 -4.49 -21.14
C TYR A 683 -18.80 -5.89 -21.43
N GLY A 684 -19.67 -6.00 -22.45
CA GLY A 684 -20.32 -7.26 -22.79
C GLY A 684 -21.13 -7.83 -21.62
N SER A 685 -20.90 -9.10 -21.27
CA SER A 685 -21.48 -9.76 -20.09
C SER A 685 -20.64 -9.62 -18.81
N THR A 686 -19.55 -8.83 -18.85
CA THR A 686 -18.65 -8.62 -17.71
C THR A 686 -19.11 -7.41 -16.88
N SER A 687 -19.37 -7.62 -15.59
CA SER A 687 -19.81 -6.56 -14.65
C SER A 687 -18.69 -5.55 -14.33
N LEU A 688 -19.04 -4.45 -13.66
CA LEU A 688 -18.06 -3.50 -13.10
C LEU A 688 -17.16 -4.22 -12.09
N HIS A 689 -15.85 -4.05 -12.22
CA HIS A 689 -14.87 -4.61 -11.29
C HIS A 689 -14.23 -3.45 -10.54
N ALA A 690 -14.38 -3.45 -9.22
CA ALA A 690 -13.71 -2.47 -8.40
C ALA A 690 -12.26 -2.86 -8.15
N VAL A 691 -11.42 -1.84 -8.14
CA VAL A 691 -9.97 -1.94 -8.00
C VAL A 691 -9.47 -0.79 -7.13
N ALA A 692 -8.22 -0.82 -6.71
CA ALA A 692 -7.66 0.23 -5.87
C ALA A 692 -6.36 0.75 -6.49
N GLY A 693 -6.51 1.42 -7.62
CA GLY A 693 -5.41 2.05 -8.36
C GLY A 693 -4.55 1.13 -9.22
N ASN A 694 -4.68 -0.20 -9.15
CA ASN A 694 -4.07 -1.14 -10.08
C ASN A 694 -5.06 -2.16 -10.64
N ALA A 695 -4.82 -2.60 -11.87
CA ALA A 695 -5.53 -3.71 -12.48
C ALA A 695 -4.63 -4.46 -13.48
N PHE A 696 -5.00 -5.70 -13.80
CA PHE A 696 -4.21 -6.58 -14.66
C PHE A 696 -5.02 -7.08 -15.85
N TRP A 697 -4.47 -6.89 -17.04
CA TRP A 697 -5.04 -7.36 -18.30
C TRP A 697 -4.25 -8.57 -18.80
N ASP A 698 -4.96 -9.69 -18.98
CA ASP A 698 -4.43 -10.90 -19.58
C ASP A 698 -4.29 -10.68 -21.09
N THR A 699 -3.04 -10.56 -21.54
CA THR A 699 -2.69 -10.25 -22.93
C THR A 699 -2.95 -11.43 -23.88
N THR A 700 -3.10 -12.65 -23.35
CA THR A 700 -3.38 -13.87 -24.13
C THR A 700 -4.88 -14.07 -24.32
N ASN A 701 -5.65 -13.97 -23.23
CA ASN A 701 -7.10 -14.19 -23.25
C ASN A 701 -7.89 -12.89 -23.50
N MET A 702 -7.22 -11.74 -23.57
CA MET A 702 -7.82 -10.43 -23.82
C MET A 702 -8.97 -10.12 -22.86
N ARG A 703 -8.71 -10.25 -21.56
CA ARG A 703 -9.68 -9.99 -20.49
C ARG A 703 -9.00 -9.47 -19.22
N TRP A 704 -9.73 -8.73 -18.40
CA TRP A 704 -9.28 -8.41 -17.04
C TRP A 704 -9.15 -9.69 -16.21
N THR A 705 -8.12 -9.75 -15.38
CA THR A 705 -7.86 -10.90 -14.49
C THR A 705 -7.60 -10.46 -13.06
N ASN A 706 -8.04 -11.29 -12.12
CA ASN A 706 -7.78 -11.17 -10.68
C ASN A 706 -6.74 -12.21 -10.20
N SER A 707 -6.11 -12.95 -11.12
CA SER A 707 -5.36 -14.18 -10.81
C SER A 707 -3.93 -13.97 -10.31
N ASN A 708 -3.39 -12.76 -10.45
CA ASN A 708 -2.00 -12.46 -10.11
C ASN A 708 -2.00 -11.27 -9.16
N GLY A 709 -1.82 -11.52 -7.86
CA GLY A 709 -1.44 -10.54 -6.85
C GLY A 709 -1.99 -9.13 -7.04
N ASN A 710 -3.10 -8.84 -6.38
CA ASN A 710 -3.65 -7.50 -6.42
C ASN A 710 -2.85 -6.58 -5.51
N ILE A 711 -2.34 -5.52 -6.13
CA ILE A 711 -1.61 -4.45 -5.48
C ILE A 711 -2.61 -3.32 -5.24
N ASP A 712 -2.90 -3.02 -3.98
CA ASP A 712 -3.59 -1.78 -3.64
C ASP A 712 -2.56 -0.65 -3.59
N GLY A 713 -2.76 0.38 -4.41
CA GLY A 713 -1.92 1.56 -4.42
C GLY A 713 -1.60 2.06 -5.82
N ASN A 714 -0.54 2.84 -5.96
CA ASN A 714 -0.08 3.36 -7.25
C ASN A 714 1.36 2.94 -7.52
N VAL A 715 1.55 2.09 -8.52
CA VAL A 715 2.86 1.74 -9.07
C VAL A 715 3.26 2.85 -10.05
N ARG A 716 4.45 3.44 -9.85
CA ARG A 716 4.96 4.55 -10.67
C ARG A 716 6.11 4.15 -11.56
N ALA A 717 6.88 3.15 -11.15
CA ALA A 717 7.98 2.62 -11.91
C ALA A 717 8.10 1.11 -11.69
N ALA A 718 8.64 0.42 -12.68
CA ALA A 718 8.85 -1.02 -12.63
C ALA A 718 10.08 -1.39 -13.45
N VAL A 719 10.78 -2.44 -13.03
CA VAL A 719 11.87 -3.02 -13.79
C VAL A 719 11.87 -4.54 -13.65
N THR A 720 11.96 -5.25 -14.76
CA THR A 720 11.97 -6.71 -14.79
C THR A 720 13.33 -7.23 -15.22
N ASN A 721 13.92 -8.12 -14.42
CA ASN A 721 15.21 -8.77 -14.66
C ASN A 721 15.04 -10.28 -14.77
N SER A 722 15.32 -10.89 -15.92
CA SER A 722 15.50 -12.35 -16.09
C SER A 722 14.39 -13.29 -15.53
N SER A 723 13.23 -12.74 -15.11
CA SER A 723 12.00 -13.35 -14.54
C SER A 723 11.49 -12.68 -13.26
N THR A 724 12.23 -11.73 -12.67
CA THR A 724 11.88 -11.06 -11.41
C THR A 724 11.53 -9.60 -11.65
N THR A 725 10.36 -9.16 -11.21
CA THR A 725 9.92 -7.76 -11.31
C THR A 725 10.14 -7.04 -9.99
N TYR A 726 10.66 -5.82 -10.09
CA TYR A 726 10.72 -4.87 -8.99
C TYR A 726 9.78 -3.73 -9.30
N LEU A 727 8.94 -3.38 -8.34
CA LEU A 727 7.94 -2.32 -8.46
C LEU A 727 8.31 -1.19 -7.52
N ALA A 728 8.12 0.04 -7.95
CA ALA A 728 8.30 1.22 -7.12
C ALA A 728 7.04 2.09 -7.17
N GLY A 729 6.62 2.58 -6.01
CA GLY A 729 5.41 3.37 -5.87
C GLY A 729 4.81 3.25 -4.47
N ASN A 730 3.61 3.79 -4.27
CA ASN A 730 2.91 3.70 -3.00
C ASN A 730 2.06 2.42 -3.01
N VAL A 731 2.58 1.31 -2.48
CA VAL A 731 1.82 0.08 -2.27
C VAL A 731 1.36 0.01 -0.82
N ARG A 732 0.05 0.07 -0.62
CA ARG A 732 -0.59 0.14 0.71
C ARG A 732 -0.86 -1.26 1.26
N SER A 733 -1.38 -2.13 0.41
CA SER A 733 -1.60 -3.54 0.74
C SER A 733 -1.42 -4.45 -0.47
N THR A 734 -1.13 -5.73 -0.19
CA THR A 734 -1.00 -6.76 -1.22
C THR A 734 -1.76 -7.99 -0.80
N TYR A 735 -2.46 -8.61 -1.74
CA TYR A 735 -3.14 -9.85 -1.48
C TYR A 735 -3.16 -10.75 -2.71
N GLN A 736 -3.14 -12.06 -2.48
CA GLN A 736 -3.16 -13.06 -3.54
C GLN A 736 -4.44 -12.95 -4.37
N VAL A 737 -5.57 -12.67 -3.70
CA VAL A 737 -6.90 -12.64 -4.31
C VAL A 737 -7.73 -11.47 -3.79
N ALA A 738 -8.28 -10.65 -4.71
CA ALA A 738 -9.33 -9.68 -4.38
C ALA A 738 -10.63 -10.45 -4.15
N ALA A 739 -11.13 -10.44 -2.93
CA ALA A 739 -12.25 -11.25 -2.52
C ALA A 739 -13.02 -10.55 -1.39
N PRO A 740 -13.83 -9.51 -1.68
CA PRO A 740 -14.59 -8.82 -0.66
C PRO A 740 -15.49 -9.79 0.11
N GLY A 741 -15.15 -10.03 1.38
CA GLY A 741 -15.87 -10.84 2.34
C GLY A 741 -15.83 -12.36 2.13
N ILE A 742 -15.58 -12.88 0.92
CA ILE A 742 -15.62 -14.33 0.66
C ILE A 742 -14.63 -14.83 -0.41
N ALA A 743 -13.92 -15.91 -0.09
CA ALA A 743 -13.05 -16.64 -1.02
C ALA A 743 -13.27 -18.16 -0.92
N SER A 744 -13.12 -18.88 -2.02
CA SER A 744 -13.02 -20.35 -2.03
C SER A 744 -11.58 -20.79 -1.78
N LEU A 745 -11.42 -21.87 -1.01
CA LEU A 745 -10.14 -22.54 -0.78
C LEU A 745 -10.18 -23.94 -1.37
N THR A 746 -9.25 -24.25 -2.27
CA THR A 746 -9.14 -25.56 -2.92
C THR A 746 -7.78 -26.19 -2.68
N SER A 747 -7.69 -27.51 -2.69
CA SER A 747 -6.43 -28.25 -2.60
C SER A 747 -6.26 -29.18 -3.80
N THR A 748 -5.14 -29.06 -4.52
CA THR A 748 -4.74 -30.01 -5.57
C THR A 748 -3.43 -30.66 -5.18
N GLY A 749 -3.46 -31.94 -4.77
CA GLY A 749 -2.28 -32.58 -4.18
C GLY A 749 -1.86 -31.90 -2.87
N ASN A 750 -0.63 -31.38 -2.82
CA ASN A 750 -0.11 -30.68 -1.63
C ASN A 750 -0.27 -29.15 -1.69
N THR A 751 -0.73 -28.59 -2.81
CA THR A 751 -0.84 -27.14 -3.01
C THR A 751 -2.26 -26.65 -2.75
N GLN A 752 -2.37 -25.59 -1.95
CA GLN A 752 -3.63 -24.89 -1.67
C GLN A 752 -3.75 -23.67 -2.58
N ARG A 753 -4.97 -23.35 -3.00
CA ARG A 753 -5.24 -22.21 -3.87
C ARG A 753 -6.50 -21.47 -3.41
N LEU A 754 -6.38 -20.16 -3.27
CA LEU A 754 -7.51 -19.26 -3.05
C LEU A 754 -8.12 -18.82 -4.39
N SER A 755 -9.43 -18.58 -4.39
CA SER A 755 -10.15 -18.01 -5.54
C SER A 755 -11.27 -17.12 -5.02
N GLY A 756 -11.36 -15.89 -5.52
CA GLY A 756 -12.33 -14.91 -5.04
C GLY A 756 -13.72 -15.26 -5.57
N LEU A 757 -14.75 -15.07 -4.73
CA LEU A 757 -16.14 -15.18 -5.17
C LEU A 757 -16.71 -13.77 -5.31
N SER A 758 -17.24 -13.45 -6.48
CA SER A 758 -17.65 -12.08 -6.82
C SER A 758 -18.93 -11.68 -6.09
N LEU A 759 -18.84 -10.64 -5.26
CA LEU A 759 -19.97 -9.89 -4.72
C LEU A 759 -19.97 -8.48 -5.31
N PRO A 760 -20.87 -8.16 -6.25
CA PRO A 760 -20.94 -6.84 -6.85
C PRO A 760 -21.50 -5.81 -5.85
N TYR A 761 -21.09 -4.55 -5.96
CA TYR A 761 -21.52 -3.49 -5.04
C TYR A 761 -21.64 -2.14 -5.77
N THR A 762 -22.34 -1.18 -5.16
CA THR A 762 -22.54 0.18 -5.71
C THR A 762 -21.35 1.09 -5.43
N THR A 763 -21.12 2.05 -6.33
CA THR A 763 -19.92 2.90 -6.46
C THR A 763 -19.60 3.83 -5.27
N SER A 764 -20.36 3.83 -4.17
CA SER A 764 -20.08 4.71 -3.04
C SER A 764 -19.08 4.05 -2.06
N ALA A 765 -17.97 4.75 -1.76
CA ALA A 765 -16.98 4.28 -0.78
C ALA A 765 -17.59 4.00 0.61
N ALA A 766 -18.71 4.65 0.95
CA ALA A 766 -19.46 4.45 2.17
C ALA A 766 -20.23 3.11 2.24
N GLN A 767 -20.41 2.40 1.13
CA GLN A 767 -21.15 1.12 1.04
C GLN A 767 -20.24 -0.11 0.87
N ARG A 768 -18.92 0.04 0.98
CA ARG A 768 -17.97 -1.08 0.84
C ARG A 768 -17.85 -1.96 2.10
N PHE A 769 -18.76 -1.84 3.06
CA PHE A 769 -18.74 -2.65 4.28
C PHE A 769 -19.36 -4.03 4.02
N VAL A 770 -18.51 -5.03 3.80
CA VAL A 770 -18.90 -6.44 3.71
C VAL A 770 -18.28 -7.18 4.89
N ASP A 771 -19.13 -7.64 5.80
CA ASP A 771 -18.77 -8.53 6.91
C ASP A 771 -19.69 -9.75 6.88
N ILE A 772 -19.17 -10.86 6.35
CA ILE A 772 -19.93 -12.11 6.20
C ILE A 772 -19.67 -12.98 7.42
N ASN A 773 -20.70 -13.24 8.20
CA ASN A 773 -20.61 -14.03 9.42
C ASN A 773 -20.82 -15.53 9.19
N THR A 774 -21.59 -15.90 8.16
CA THR A 774 -22.02 -17.28 7.91
C THR A 774 -22.20 -17.53 6.42
N GLY A 775 -22.09 -18.80 6.02
CA GLY A 775 -22.45 -19.24 4.69
C GLY A 775 -22.80 -20.72 4.62
N ALA A 776 -23.35 -21.13 3.50
CA ALA A 776 -23.71 -22.51 3.23
C ALA A 776 -23.73 -22.80 1.73
N PHE A 777 -23.46 -24.05 1.36
CA PHE A 777 -23.63 -24.53 -0.01
C PHE A 777 -25.00 -25.19 -0.17
N TYR A 778 -25.68 -24.89 -1.27
CA TYR A 778 -26.94 -25.52 -1.66
C TYR A 778 -26.82 -26.07 -3.07
N ASN A 779 -27.02 -27.38 -3.21
CA ASN A 779 -26.99 -28.08 -4.49
C ASN A 779 -28.32 -28.80 -4.70
N SER A 780 -29.00 -28.47 -5.80
CA SER A 780 -30.21 -29.14 -6.29
C SER A 780 -29.98 -29.71 -7.70
N SER A 781 -30.96 -30.38 -8.28
CA SER A 781 -30.88 -30.86 -9.67
C SER A 781 -30.78 -29.74 -10.71
N THR A 782 -31.16 -28.50 -10.35
CA THR A 782 -31.28 -27.36 -11.27
C THR A 782 -30.41 -26.16 -10.88
N SER A 783 -29.88 -26.11 -9.65
CA SER A 783 -29.11 -24.97 -9.14
C SER A 783 -28.01 -25.38 -8.17
N SER A 784 -26.86 -24.70 -8.25
CA SER A 784 -25.77 -24.78 -7.29
C SER A 784 -25.47 -23.37 -6.80
N LEU A 785 -25.74 -23.12 -5.51
CA LEU A 785 -25.68 -21.80 -4.88
C LEU A 785 -24.69 -21.83 -3.71
N THR A 786 -23.85 -20.80 -3.63
CA THR A 786 -23.13 -20.43 -2.41
C THR A 786 -23.92 -19.31 -1.75
N ILE A 787 -24.45 -19.58 -0.56
CA ILE A 787 -25.22 -18.62 0.23
C ILE A 787 -24.27 -17.96 1.21
N VAL A 788 -24.29 -16.63 1.25
CA VAL A 788 -23.54 -15.84 2.23
C VAL A 788 -24.47 -14.89 2.95
N ALA A 789 -24.27 -14.74 4.25
CA ALA A 789 -25.07 -13.85 5.06
C ALA A 789 -24.27 -13.18 6.18
N GLY A 790 -24.65 -11.95 6.51
CA GLY A 790 -23.97 -11.14 7.51
C GLY A 790 -24.48 -9.70 7.50
N GLN A 791 -23.54 -8.76 7.62
CA GLN A 791 -23.76 -7.34 7.38
C GLN A 791 -23.12 -6.99 6.03
N LEU A 792 -23.94 -6.99 4.98
CA LEU A 792 -23.51 -6.72 3.61
C LEU A 792 -24.58 -5.94 2.85
N GLU A 793 -24.13 -5.05 1.97
CA GLU A 793 -24.93 -4.42 0.92
C GLU A 793 -24.31 -4.77 -0.43
N SER A 794 -25.15 -5.17 -1.39
CA SER A 794 -24.71 -5.64 -2.70
C SER A 794 -25.79 -5.35 -3.74
N ILE A 795 -25.54 -5.71 -5.00
CA ILE A 795 -26.52 -5.65 -6.09
C ILE A 795 -26.70 -7.03 -6.70
N ASP A 796 -27.90 -7.34 -7.16
CA ASP A 796 -28.11 -8.54 -7.96
C ASP A 796 -27.67 -8.33 -9.42
N SER A 797 -27.69 -9.40 -10.21
CA SER A 797 -27.36 -9.36 -11.64
C SER A 797 -28.31 -8.51 -12.50
N SER A 798 -29.44 -8.05 -11.95
CA SER A 798 -30.35 -7.09 -12.61
C SER A 798 -30.04 -5.62 -12.25
N GLY A 799 -29.13 -5.38 -11.30
CA GLY A 799 -28.79 -4.06 -10.78
C GLY A 799 -29.65 -3.60 -9.60
N SER A 800 -30.50 -4.47 -9.06
CA SER A 800 -31.34 -4.16 -7.89
C SER A 800 -30.54 -4.34 -6.59
N SER A 801 -30.75 -3.45 -5.60
CA SER A 801 -30.06 -3.53 -4.32
C SER A 801 -30.54 -4.73 -3.48
N ILE A 802 -29.57 -5.49 -2.97
CA ILE A 802 -29.76 -6.60 -2.04
C ILE A 802 -29.01 -6.31 -0.74
N SER A 803 -29.54 -6.80 0.38
CA SER A 803 -28.91 -6.60 1.69
C SER A 803 -28.97 -7.84 2.57
N HIS A 804 -27.99 -7.95 3.46
CA HIS A 804 -27.81 -9.00 4.48
C HIS A 804 -27.52 -10.41 3.95
N VAL A 805 -28.05 -10.79 2.77
CA VAL A 805 -27.90 -12.13 2.17
C VAL A 805 -27.67 -12.02 0.68
N ALA A 806 -26.69 -12.75 0.18
CA ALA A 806 -26.46 -12.96 -1.24
C ALA A 806 -26.38 -14.45 -1.59
N PHE A 807 -26.90 -14.77 -2.77
CA PHE A 807 -26.90 -16.10 -3.38
C PHE A 807 -26.01 -16.04 -4.62
N LEU A 808 -24.87 -16.69 -4.56
CA LEU A 808 -23.88 -16.74 -5.63
C LEU A 808 -24.07 -18.04 -6.40
N ASN A 809 -24.44 -17.95 -7.67
CA ASN A 809 -24.61 -19.11 -8.52
C ASN A 809 -23.27 -19.49 -9.19
N ALA A 810 -23.05 -20.79 -9.41
CA ALA A 810 -21.88 -21.30 -10.12
C ALA A 810 -21.71 -20.72 -11.55
N ASN A 811 -22.78 -20.25 -12.19
CA ASN A 811 -22.73 -19.57 -13.48
C ASN A 811 -22.28 -18.09 -13.41
N GLY A 812 -21.99 -17.57 -12.21
CA GLY A 812 -21.59 -16.18 -11.97
C GLY A 812 -22.74 -15.19 -11.72
N SER A 813 -24.01 -15.60 -11.80
CA SER A 813 -25.13 -14.73 -11.45
C SER A 813 -25.25 -14.57 -9.94
N VAL A 814 -25.54 -13.35 -9.49
CA VAL A 814 -25.79 -13.01 -8.09
C VAL A 814 -27.25 -12.63 -7.94
N SER A 815 -27.93 -13.24 -6.96
CA SER A 815 -29.22 -12.78 -6.46
C SER A 815 -29.15 -12.59 -4.95
N GLY A 816 -30.21 -12.08 -4.34
CA GLY A 816 -30.20 -11.85 -2.90
C GLY A 816 -31.56 -11.45 -2.36
N ILE A 817 -31.60 -11.11 -1.09
CA ILE A 817 -32.81 -10.60 -0.46
C ILE A 817 -32.92 -9.10 -0.77
N PRO A 818 -34.04 -8.62 -1.33
CA PRO A 818 -34.22 -7.21 -1.67
C PRO A 818 -34.04 -6.30 -0.44
N SER A 819 -33.34 -5.19 -0.64
CA SER A 819 -33.18 -4.16 0.39
C SER A 819 -34.54 -3.67 0.89
N GLY A 820 -34.70 -3.55 2.21
CA GLY A 820 -35.96 -3.19 2.86
C GLY A 820 -36.81 -4.36 3.36
N THR A 821 -36.46 -5.60 3.01
CA THR A 821 -37.13 -6.81 3.57
C THR A 821 -36.83 -6.96 5.08
N LEU A 822 -35.59 -6.68 5.46
CA LEU A 822 -35.11 -6.61 6.84
C LEU A 822 -34.72 -5.17 7.18
N SER A 823 -34.82 -4.79 8.46
CA SER A 823 -34.27 -3.53 8.96
C SER A 823 -32.78 -3.43 8.66
N ASN A 824 -32.29 -2.23 8.34
CA ASN A 824 -30.86 -1.96 8.10
C ASN A 824 -29.95 -2.25 9.31
N SER A 825 -30.52 -2.33 10.52
CA SER A 825 -29.79 -2.72 11.74
C SER A 825 -29.68 -4.23 11.93
N SER A 826 -30.24 -5.03 11.02
CA SER A 826 -30.23 -6.49 11.15
C SER A 826 -28.84 -7.03 10.89
N VAL A 827 -28.43 -8.06 11.64
CA VAL A 827 -27.18 -8.78 11.41
C VAL A 827 -27.46 -10.26 11.48
N ILE A 828 -27.12 -10.99 10.41
CA ILE A 828 -27.25 -12.44 10.35
C ILE A 828 -25.97 -13.06 10.92
N TYR A 829 -26.11 -14.02 11.83
CA TYR A 829 -24.99 -14.72 12.47
C TYR A 829 -24.89 -16.19 12.09
N THR A 830 -25.98 -16.80 11.62
CA THR A 830 -26.00 -18.23 11.27
C THR A 830 -26.97 -18.51 10.13
N SER A 831 -26.60 -19.43 9.25
CA SER A 831 -27.39 -19.91 8.13
C SER A 831 -27.41 -21.44 8.13
N HIS A 832 -28.58 -22.04 7.94
CA HIS A 832 -28.72 -23.50 7.91
C HIS A 832 -29.63 -23.95 6.78
N ILE A 833 -29.15 -24.92 5.98
CA ILE A 833 -29.91 -25.48 4.86
C ILE A 833 -30.77 -26.64 5.33
N ASP A 834 -32.05 -26.62 4.95
CA ASP A 834 -33.00 -27.69 5.23
C ASP A 834 -33.87 -27.98 4.00
N GLY A 835 -33.50 -28.98 3.20
CA GLY A 835 -34.15 -29.24 1.92
C GLY A 835 -33.99 -28.05 0.97
N ASN A 836 -35.09 -27.55 0.40
CA ASN A 836 -35.12 -26.38 -0.50
C ASN A 836 -35.23 -25.04 0.25
N ARG A 837 -35.05 -25.04 1.57
CA ARG A 837 -35.18 -23.86 2.43
C ARG A 837 -33.85 -23.50 3.08
N VAL A 838 -33.59 -22.21 3.24
CA VAL A 838 -32.53 -21.71 4.10
C VAL A 838 -33.14 -21.00 5.30
N LEU A 839 -32.70 -21.38 6.49
CA LEU A 839 -33.05 -20.73 7.75
C LEU A 839 -31.93 -19.76 8.11
N LEU A 840 -32.29 -18.51 8.37
CA LEU A 840 -31.35 -17.43 8.65
C LEU A 840 -31.63 -16.88 10.05
N GLY A 841 -30.64 -17.02 10.93
CA GLY A 841 -30.70 -16.62 12.32
C GLY A 841 -29.78 -15.44 12.61
N GLY A 842 -30.27 -14.48 13.39
CA GLY A 842 -29.46 -13.32 13.73
C GLY A 842 -30.11 -12.40 14.75
N ALA A 843 -29.53 -11.21 14.90
CA ALA A 843 -30.21 -10.06 15.50
C ALA A 843 -30.97 -9.36 14.37
N LEU A 844 -32.19 -9.81 14.10
CA LEU A 844 -32.94 -9.40 12.92
C LEU A 844 -34.36 -8.99 13.27
N SER A 845 -34.83 -7.95 12.58
CA SER A 845 -36.17 -7.40 12.71
C SER A 845 -36.69 -7.03 11.33
N GLY A 846 -37.92 -7.41 11.02
CA GLY A 846 -38.57 -7.07 9.75
C GLY A 846 -40.06 -7.39 9.78
N THR A 847 -40.73 -7.18 8.65
CA THR A 847 -42.15 -7.49 8.49
C THR A 847 -42.39 -8.20 7.18
N SER A 848 -43.22 -9.23 7.20
CA SER A 848 -43.75 -9.88 6.00
C SER A 848 -45.28 -9.86 6.05
N GLY A 849 -45.90 -9.01 5.23
CA GLY A 849 -47.34 -8.76 5.32
C GLY A 849 -47.72 -8.23 6.72
N SER A 850 -48.60 -8.95 7.43
CA SER A 850 -49.01 -8.65 8.81
C SER A 850 -48.15 -9.34 9.89
N SER A 851 -47.20 -10.19 9.50
CA SER A 851 -46.37 -10.98 10.41
C SER A 851 -45.03 -10.29 10.71
N THR A 852 -44.61 -10.29 11.96
CA THR A 852 -43.31 -9.76 12.40
C THR A 852 -42.24 -10.84 12.29
N LEU A 853 -41.10 -10.50 11.71
CA LEU A 853 -39.90 -11.34 11.66
C LEU A 853 -39.01 -10.93 12.84
N GLY A 854 -38.60 -11.90 13.67
CA GLY A 854 -37.79 -11.65 14.85
C GLY A 854 -36.88 -12.83 15.16
N GLY A 855 -35.56 -12.57 15.12
CA GLY A 855 -34.51 -13.54 15.44
C GLY A 855 -34.26 -14.66 14.41
N LEU A 856 -35.31 -15.15 13.75
CA LEU A 856 -35.25 -16.20 12.73
C LEU A 856 -36.22 -15.88 11.58
N PHE A 857 -35.81 -16.17 10.35
CA PHE A 857 -36.74 -16.26 9.22
C PHE A 857 -36.30 -17.35 8.22
N ILE A 858 -37.24 -17.78 7.39
CA ILE A 858 -37.07 -18.88 6.42
C ILE A 858 -37.23 -18.33 5.00
N TRP A 859 -36.29 -18.67 4.13
CA TRP A 859 -36.31 -18.31 2.71
C TRP A 859 -36.38 -19.56 1.84
N ASP A 860 -37.23 -19.54 0.83
CA ASP A 860 -37.40 -20.63 -0.12
C ASP A 860 -36.45 -20.43 -1.31
N LEU A 861 -35.54 -21.39 -1.51
CA LEU A 861 -34.45 -21.29 -2.47
C LEU A 861 -34.89 -21.60 -3.91
N GLU A 862 -36.02 -22.28 -4.08
CA GLU A 862 -36.54 -22.68 -5.39
C GLU A 862 -37.38 -21.56 -6.02
N SER A 863 -38.26 -20.95 -5.24
CA SER A 863 -39.08 -19.80 -5.64
C SER A 863 -38.36 -18.45 -5.52
N GLN A 864 -37.21 -18.42 -4.83
CA GLN A 864 -36.47 -17.21 -4.46
C GLN A 864 -37.35 -16.15 -3.81
N LYS A 865 -38.16 -16.58 -2.84
CA LYS A 865 -39.06 -15.72 -2.06
C LYS A 865 -39.02 -16.09 -0.59
N LEU A 866 -39.50 -15.17 0.24
CA LEU A 866 -39.75 -15.48 1.64
C LEU A 866 -40.75 -16.64 1.72
N ASP A 867 -40.46 -17.66 2.56
CA ASP A 867 -41.34 -18.81 2.69
C ASP A 867 -42.72 -18.36 3.20
N ALA A 868 -43.79 -18.92 2.61
CA ALA A 868 -45.16 -18.58 2.95
C ALA A 868 -45.51 -18.88 4.42
N THR A 869 -44.81 -19.82 5.05
CA THR A 869 -45.01 -20.21 6.44
C THR A 869 -43.79 -19.82 7.28
N GLN A 870 -43.90 -18.71 8.01
CA GLN A 870 -42.89 -18.28 8.98
C GLN A 870 -43.24 -18.78 10.39
N PRO A 871 -42.25 -19.21 11.19
CA PRO A 871 -42.48 -19.54 12.60
C PRO A 871 -42.79 -18.27 13.40
N ALA A 872 -43.43 -18.41 14.56
CA ALA A 872 -43.66 -17.28 15.45
C ALA A 872 -42.32 -16.63 15.86
N ALA A 873 -42.26 -15.29 15.82
CA ALA A 873 -41.05 -14.53 16.12
C ALA A 873 -40.49 -14.82 17.52
N LEU A 874 -39.16 -14.85 17.63
CA LEU A 874 -38.46 -14.90 18.90
C LEU A 874 -38.54 -13.54 19.60
N GLN A 875 -38.72 -13.55 20.92
CA GLN A 875 -38.93 -12.36 21.75
C GLN A 875 -37.95 -12.32 22.93
N GLY A 876 -37.64 -11.11 23.39
CA GLY A 876 -36.73 -10.83 24.49
C GLY A 876 -36.13 -9.43 24.37
N SER A 877 -35.32 -9.03 25.35
CA SER A 877 -34.69 -7.69 25.38
C SER A 877 -33.58 -7.49 24.33
N ASN A 878 -32.89 -8.57 23.94
CA ASN A 878 -31.83 -8.54 22.94
C ASN A 878 -31.81 -9.87 22.15
N VAL A 879 -32.83 -10.06 21.32
CA VAL A 879 -33.02 -11.28 20.54
C VAL A 879 -31.89 -11.46 19.54
N ARG A 880 -31.16 -12.57 19.67
CA ARG A 880 -30.09 -12.96 18.76
C ARG A 880 -30.06 -14.47 18.62
N VAL A 881 -30.12 -14.97 17.39
CA VAL A 881 -29.88 -16.40 17.10
C VAL A 881 -28.43 -16.55 16.63
N ASN A 882 -27.67 -17.42 17.29
CA ASN A 882 -26.24 -17.64 16.98
C ASN A 882 -25.99 -18.99 16.32
N SER A 883 -26.87 -19.99 16.51
CA SER A 883 -26.68 -21.32 15.95
C SER A 883 -28.01 -21.97 15.61
N ILE A 884 -28.07 -22.59 14.43
CA ILE A 884 -29.19 -23.39 13.95
C ILE A 884 -28.63 -24.74 13.50
N THR A 885 -29.27 -25.84 13.89
CA THR A 885 -28.85 -27.18 13.47
C THR A 885 -30.03 -28.13 13.36
N THR A 886 -30.00 -29.03 12.38
CA THR A 886 -31.00 -30.10 12.26
C THR A 886 -30.64 -31.26 13.18
N ARG A 887 -31.64 -31.82 13.85
CA ARG A 887 -31.46 -33.03 14.66
C ARG A 887 -31.18 -34.25 13.78
N PRO A 888 -30.10 -35.02 14.06
CA PRO A 888 -29.77 -36.21 13.27
C PRO A 888 -30.93 -37.21 13.22
N GLY A 889 -31.39 -37.53 12.00
CA GLY A 889 -32.41 -38.55 11.75
C GLY A 889 -33.85 -38.17 12.16
N VAL A 890 -34.11 -36.92 12.58
CA VAL A 890 -35.45 -36.48 13.01
C VAL A 890 -35.80 -35.16 12.33
N ALA A 891 -37.07 -34.96 11.98
CA ALA A 891 -37.57 -33.75 11.32
C ALA A 891 -37.72 -32.55 12.29
N GLN A 892 -36.68 -32.24 13.05
CA GLN A 892 -36.65 -31.17 14.05
C GLN A 892 -35.42 -30.28 13.85
N ILE A 893 -35.61 -28.98 13.98
CA ILE A 893 -34.55 -27.98 13.92
C ILE A 893 -34.35 -27.42 15.32
N VAL A 894 -33.10 -27.34 15.77
CA VAL A 894 -32.73 -26.74 17.05
C VAL A 894 -32.21 -25.34 16.78
N VAL A 895 -32.75 -24.36 17.51
CA VAL A 895 -32.39 -22.94 17.40
C VAL A 895 -31.86 -22.48 18.75
N ALA A 896 -30.64 -21.95 18.75
CA ALA A 896 -29.93 -21.53 19.95
C ALA A 896 -29.41 -20.09 19.86
N GLY A 897 -29.45 -19.37 20.97
CA GLY A 897 -29.04 -17.98 21.01
C GLY A 897 -29.33 -17.27 22.34
N ASN A 898 -29.67 -15.99 22.24
CA ASN A 898 -30.14 -15.14 23.32
C ASN A 898 -31.57 -14.68 23.00
N PHE A 899 -32.55 -15.29 23.64
CA PHE A 899 -33.97 -14.96 23.53
C PHE A 899 -34.71 -15.59 24.71
N ASP A 900 -35.90 -15.09 25.04
CA ASP A 900 -36.68 -15.51 26.20
C ASP A 900 -37.86 -16.44 25.82
N SER A 901 -38.51 -16.15 24.68
CA SER A 901 -39.66 -16.89 24.18
C SER A 901 -39.74 -16.94 22.65
N ALA A 902 -40.56 -17.86 22.14
CA ALA A 902 -40.94 -17.98 20.74
C ALA A 902 -42.45 -17.80 20.62
N GLY A 903 -42.90 -16.60 20.25
CA GLY A 903 -44.29 -16.17 20.44
C GLY A 903 -44.70 -16.27 21.91
N SER A 904 -45.76 -17.02 22.20
CA SER A 904 -46.26 -17.26 23.57
C SER A 904 -45.53 -18.38 24.32
N LEU A 905 -44.66 -19.16 23.65
CA LEU A 905 -43.94 -20.27 24.27
C LEU A 905 -42.65 -19.79 24.94
N THR A 906 -42.53 -19.99 26.25
CA THR A 906 -41.27 -19.72 26.97
C THR A 906 -40.22 -20.80 26.69
N CYS A 907 -39.14 -20.45 25.98
CA CYS A 907 -38.00 -21.33 25.74
C CYS A 907 -36.70 -20.50 25.71
N PRO A 908 -36.19 -20.09 26.88
CA PRO A 908 -35.01 -19.24 26.93
C PRO A 908 -33.80 -19.93 26.32
N SER A 909 -33.07 -19.22 25.46
CA SER A 909 -31.81 -19.59 24.82
C SER A 909 -31.82 -20.80 23.86
N LEU A 910 -32.78 -21.74 23.98
CA LEU A 910 -32.86 -22.96 23.18
C LEU A 910 -34.33 -23.35 22.92
N CYS A 911 -34.76 -23.30 21.66
CA CYS A 911 -36.07 -23.78 21.21
C CYS A 911 -35.90 -24.82 20.10
N VAL A 912 -36.88 -25.73 19.97
CA VAL A 912 -36.94 -26.72 18.89
C VAL A 912 -38.11 -26.39 17.98
N LEU A 913 -37.88 -26.32 16.68
CA LEU A 913 -38.88 -26.11 15.64
C LEU A 913 -39.20 -27.44 14.97
N ASP A 914 -40.47 -27.86 15.00
CA ASP A 914 -40.94 -29.01 14.24
C ASP A 914 -41.11 -28.63 12.76
N ARG A 915 -40.45 -29.36 11.86
CA ARG A 915 -40.45 -29.04 10.43
C ARG A 915 -41.80 -29.29 9.76
N SER A 916 -42.58 -30.23 10.28
CA SER A 916 -43.84 -30.64 9.68
C SER A 916 -44.99 -29.67 9.99
N THR A 917 -44.97 -29.08 11.19
CA THR A 917 -46.03 -28.20 11.69
C THR A 917 -45.59 -26.75 11.85
N THR A 918 -44.30 -26.44 11.70
CA THR A 918 -43.71 -25.10 11.96
C THR A 918 -44.00 -24.57 13.37
N THR A 919 -44.20 -25.49 14.34
CA THR A 919 -44.50 -25.14 15.72
C THR A 919 -43.26 -25.25 16.61
N TRP A 920 -43.16 -24.31 17.56
CA TRP A 920 -42.11 -24.31 18.56
C TRP A 920 -42.39 -25.30 19.70
N GLN A 921 -41.32 -25.89 20.22
CA GLN A 921 -41.31 -26.78 21.37
C GLN A 921 -40.17 -26.39 22.30
N ARG A 922 -40.42 -26.44 23.62
CA ARG A 922 -39.40 -26.24 24.63
C ARG A 922 -38.79 -27.61 24.98
N PRO A 923 -37.48 -27.83 24.75
CA PRO A 923 -36.87 -29.14 24.97
C PRO A 923 -36.75 -29.51 26.46
N ALA A 924 -36.45 -28.55 27.33
CA ALA A 924 -36.40 -28.72 28.79
C ALA A 924 -36.39 -27.36 29.53
N ILE A 925 -36.48 -27.40 30.86
CA ILE A 925 -36.29 -26.24 31.76
C ILE A 925 -34.86 -26.19 32.30
N GLY A 926 -34.42 -25.01 32.76
CA GLY A 926 -33.15 -24.85 33.49
C GLY A 926 -32.00 -24.22 32.71
N LEU A 927 -32.16 -23.90 31.43
CA LEU A 927 -31.19 -23.12 30.66
C LEU A 927 -31.66 -21.66 30.50
N SER A 928 -30.74 -20.72 30.64
CA SER A 928 -30.90 -19.31 30.27
C SER A 928 -29.53 -18.68 29.95
N GLY A 929 -29.54 -17.45 29.42
CA GLY A 929 -28.33 -16.74 28.98
C GLY A 929 -28.15 -16.75 27.46
N ASN A 930 -26.91 -16.64 27.00
CA ASN A 930 -26.57 -16.60 25.58
C ASN A 930 -25.83 -17.88 25.17
N VAL A 931 -26.45 -18.70 24.31
CA VAL A 931 -25.76 -19.80 23.63
C VAL A 931 -25.10 -19.26 22.38
N SER A 932 -23.77 -19.25 22.33
CA SER A 932 -22.99 -18.76 21.20
C SER A 932 -22.83 -19.81 20.10
N TYR A 933 -22.73 -21.09 20.46
CA TYR A 933 -22.51 -22.17 19.51
C TYR A 933 -23.14 -23.48 19.99
N ALA A 934 -23.70 -24.25 19.06
CA ALA A 934 -24.30 -25.56 19.32
C ALA A 934 -23.86 -26.59 18.28
N THR A 935 -23.42 -27.77 18.72
CA THR A 935 -22.99 -28.85 17.81
C THR A 935 -23.32 -30.23 18.37
N TRP A 936 -23.50 -31.23 17.51
CA TRP A 936 -23.94 -32.56 17.90
C TRP A 936 -22.77 -33.45 18.34
N LEU A 937 -22.95 -34.15 19.47
CA LEU A 937 -22.10 -35.24 19.95
C LEU A 937 -22.86 -36.55 19.79
N GLY A 938 -22.73 -37.20 18.63
CA GLY A 938 -23.55 -38.36 18.27
C GLY A 938 -24.98 -37.96 17.89
N GLN A 939 -25.95 -38.86 18.07
CA GLN A 939 -27.32 -38.68 17.54
C GLN A 939 -28.29 -37.96 18.50
N ASN A 940 -28.03 -37.98 19.82
CA ASN A 940 -28.99 -37.52 20.83
C ASN A 940 -28.42 -36.50 21.81
N VAL A 941 -27.13 -36.18 21.75
CA VAL A 941 -26.50 -35.24 22.68
C VAL A 941 -26.06 -34.01 21.90
N LEU A 942 -26.50 -32.84 22.35
CA LEU A 942 -26.12 -31.54 21.79
C LEU A 942 -25.18 -30.84 22.76
N LEU A 943 -24.00 -30.44 22.29
CA LEU A 943 -23.05 -29.60 23.02
C LEU A 943 -23.45 -28.14 22.82
N LEU A 944 -23.42 -27.37 23.91
CA LEU A 944 -23.75 -25.96 23.96
C LEU A 944 -22.56 -25.20 24.56
N ALA A 945 -22.10 -24.16 23.88
CA ALA A 945 -21.07 -23.24 24.33
C ALA A 945 -21.63 -21.82 24.36
N GLY A 946 -21.30 -21.05 25.40
CA GLY A 946 -21.83 -19.69 25.52
C GLY A 946 -21.61 -19.06 26.89
N ASN A 947 -22.28 -17.94 27.14
CA ASN A 947 -22.43 -17.35 28.47
C ASN A 947 -23.80 -17.78 29.02
N MET A 948 -23.85 -18.96 29.63
CA MET A 948 -25.11 -19.60 30.03
C MET A 948 -25.20 -19.73 31.55
N THR A 949 -26.41 -20.00 32.03
CA THR A 949 -26.66 -20.45 33.40
C THR A 949 -27.50 -21.72 33.36
N LEU A 950 -27.05 -22.75 34.08
CA LEU A 950 -27.79 -23.97 34.33
C LEU A 950 -28.40 -23.92 35.73
N ASN A 951 -29.73 -23.88 35.84
CA ASN A 951 -30.47 -23.78 37.11
C ASN A 951 -29.92 -22.66 38.02
N GLY A 952 -29.60 -21.49 37.44
CA GLY A 952 -29.05 -20.33 38.14
C GLY A 952 -27.53 -20.36 38.39
N THR A 953 -26.84 -21.45 38.07
CA THR A 953 -25.36 -21.54 38.19
C THR A 953 -24.70 -21.25 36.85
N THR A 954 -23.75 -20.31 36.81
CA THR A 954 -23.00 -19.97 35.59
C THR A 954 -22.28 -21.18 35.02
N GLN A 955 -22.46 -21.41 33.72
CA GLN A 955 -21.76 -22.44 32.97
C GLN A 955 -21.44 -21.97 31.56
N TYR A 956 -20.21 -22.23 31.12
CA TYR A 956 -19.75 -21.85 29.78
C TYR A 956 -19.81 -23.00 28.76
N LEU A 957 -19.92 -24.24 29.24
CA LEU A 957 -20.04 -25.43 28.40
C LEU A 957 -21.01 -26.43 29.03
N ALA A 958 -22.03 -26.84 28.27
CA ALA A 958 -23.07 -27.76 28.72
C ALA A 958 -23.47 -28.74 27.60
N THR A 959 -24.09 -29.86 27.96
CA THR A 959 -24.73 -30.77 27.02
C THR A 959 -26.22 -30.89 27.30
N PHE A 960 -27.01 -31.08 26.26
CA PHE A 960 -28.41 -31.46 26.35
C PHE A 960 -28.61 -32.85 25.74
N ASP A 961 -29.16 -33.78 26.51
CA ASP A 961 -29.49 -35.14 26.05
C ASP A 961 -30.99 -35.22 25.70
N PHE A 962 -31.31 -35.37 24.42
CA PHE A 962 -32.69 -35.46 23.91
C PHE A 962 -33.42 -36.75 24.33
N SER A 963 -32.69 -37.80 24.72
CA SER A 963 -33.29 -39.05 25.22
C SER A 963 -33.75 -38.90 26.67
N ARG A 964 -33.02 -38.10 27.45
CA ARG A 964 -33.31 -37.86 28.88
C ARG A 964 -34.04 -36.55 29.13
N GLN A 965 -34.04 -35.64 28.16
CA GLN A 965 -34.52 -34.26 28.27
C GLN A 965 -33.85 -33.49 29.43
N THR A 966 -32.55 -33.68 29.61
CA THR A 966 -31.78 -33.08 30.71
C THR A 966 -30.56 -32.32 30.21
N PHE A 967 -30.32 -31.14 30.79
CA PHE A 967 -29.06 -30.44 30.67
C PHE A 967 -28.03 -30.97 31.69
N SER A 968 -26.75 -30.97 31.32
CA SER A 968 -25.65 -31.35 32.20
C SER A 968 -24.41 -30.50 31.92
N PRO A 969 -23.67 -30.04 32.94
CA PRO A 969 -22.40 -29.36 32.74
C PRO A 969 -21.36 -30.35 32.20
N VAL A 970 -20.47 -29.88 31.32
CA VAL A 970 -19.40 -30.72 30.76
C VAL A 970 -18.16 -30.68 31.64
N THR A 971 -17.76 -29.48 32.06
CA THR A 971 -16.56 -29.27 32.88
C THR A 971 -16.91 -29.21 34.35
N ARG A 972 -15.97 -29.66 35.20
CA ARG A 972 -16.10 -29.52 36.67
C ARG A 972 -15.60 -28.17 37.17
N THR A 973 -14.62 -27.60 36.45
CA THR A 973 -14.08 -26.27 36.67
C THR A 973 -14.65 -25.31 35.63
N LEU A 974 -14.88 -24.07 36.03
CA LEU A 974 -15.32 -23.03 35.10
C LEU A 974 -14.17 -22.68 34.14
N LEU A 975 -14.50 -22.47 32.86
CA LEU A 975 -13.54 -21.99 31.88
C LEU A 975 -13.09 -20.54 32.20
N PRO A 976 -11.97 -20.04 31.66
CA PRO A 976 -11.47 -18.68 31.93
C PRO A 976 -12.44 -17.54 31.61
N GLY A 977 -13.47 -17.81 30.80
CA GLY A 977 -14.58 -16.91 30.48
C GLY A 977 -15.56 -17.56 29.51
N PRO A 978 -16.56 -16.83 28.99
CA PRO A 978 -17.55 -17.34 28.05
C PRO A 978 -16.93 -18.02 26.82
N ALA A 979 -17.46 -19.20 26.47
CA ALA A 979 -17.05 -19.92 25.27
C ALA A 979 -17.79 -19.36 24.04
N LEU A 980 -17.07 -19.14 22.94
CA LEU A 980 -17.64 -18.66 21.68
C LEU A 980 -17.87 -19.81 20.70
N VAL A 981 -16.92 -20.73 20.59
CA VAL A 981 -16.97 -21.88 19.67
C VAL A 981 -16.33 -23.11 20.34
N ALA A 982 -16.82 -24.30 19.99
CA ALA A 982 -16.28 -25.56 20.50
C ALA A 982 -16.34 -26.67 19.44
N VAL A 983 -15.27 -27.43 19.29
CA VAL A 983 -15.18 -28.55 18.32
C VAL A 983 -14.71 -29.81 19.03
N SER A 984 -15.37 -30.94 18.75
CA SER A 984 -14.99 -32.25 19.30
C SER A 984 -14.15 -33.05 18.32
N ASP A 985 -13.07 -33.65 18.82
CA ASP A 985 -12.20 -34.54 18.05
C ASP A 985 -12.76 -35.97 17.93
N THR A 986 -13.61 -36.40 18.88
CA THR A 986 -14.11 -37.79 18.96
C THR A 986 -15.63 -37.89 18.85
N ASN A 987 -16.31 -36.81 18.48
CA ASN A 987 -17.77 -36.66 18.58
C ASN A 987 -18.32 -37.08 19.95
N SER A 988 -17.53 -36.83 21.01
CA SER A 988 -17.87 -37.20 22.38
C SER A 988 -17.36 -36.14 23.34
N THR A 989 -17.84 -36.19 24.58
CA THR A 989 -17.42 -35.27 25.65
C THR A 989 -16.01 -35.53 26.17
N SER A 990 -15.28 -36.50 25.61
CA SER A 990 -13.92 -36.88 26.06
C SER A 990 -12.80 -36.04 25.45
N SER A 991 -13.04 -35.33 24.35
CA SER A 991 -12.03 -34.47 23.73
C SER A 991 -12.73 -33.32 23.02
N ILE A 992 -12.68 -32.13 23.62
CA ILE A 992 -13.32 -30.91 23.10
C ILE A 992 -12.31 -29.76 23.14
N TYR A 993 -12.15 -29.08 22.01
CA TYR A 993 -11.39 -27.83 21.90
C TYR A 993 -12.35 -26.67 21.97
N ILE A 994 -12.02 -25.68 22.81
CA ILE A 994 -12.93 -24.61 23.17
C ILE A 994 -12.17 -23.29 23.07
N ALA A 995 -12.72 -22.35 22.29
CA ALA A 995 -12.20 -21.00 22.22
C ALA A 995 -13.24 -19.99 22.72
N GLY A 996 -12.74 -18.92 23.33
CA GLY A 996 -13.59 -17.88 23.88
C GLY A 996 -12.79 -16.66 24.33
N THR A 997 -13.46 -15.79 25.08
CA THR A 997 -12.85 -14.59 25.67
C THR A 997 -12.83 -14.75 27.18
N SER A 998 -11.66 -14.52 27.77
CA SER A 998 -11.48 -14.54 29.22
C SER A 998 -12.18 -13.34 29.85
N LEU A 999 -12.45 -13.40 31.16
CA LEU A 999 -13.01 -12.26 31.90
C LEU A 999 -12.11 -11.01 31.87
N ALA A 1000 -10.82 -11.17 31.57
CA ALA A 1000 -9.87 -10.08 31.39
C ALA A 1000 -9.84 -9.51 29.95
N GLY A 1001 -10.62 -10.07 29.02
CA GLY A 1001 -10.74 -9.61 27.63
C GLY A 1001 -9.80 -10.29 26.62
N ALA A 1002 -8.83 -11.10 27.08
CA ALA A 1002 -7.93 -11.85 26.20
C ALA A 1002 -8.62 -13.09 25.61
N ALA A 1003 -8.35 -13.42 24.34
CA ALA A 1003 -8.75 -14.71 23.76
C ALA A 1003 -8.06 -15.88 24.46
N TYR A 1004 -8.78 -16.99 24.61
CA TYR A 1004 -8.23 -18.25 25.10
C TYR A 1004 -8.59 -19.40 24.15
N LEU A 1005 -7.72 -20.40 24.10
CA LEU A 1005 -7.98 -21.71 23.52
C LEU A 1005 -7.61 -22.78 24.56
N VAL A 1006 -8.55 -23.68 24.86
CA VAL A 1006 -8.32 -24.78 25.80
C VAL A 1006 -8.81 -26.11 25.22
N LYS A 1007 -8.21 -27.22 25.69
CA LYS A 1007 -8.68 -28.57 25.43
C LYS A 1007 -9.25 -29.19 26.71
N TRP A 1008 -10.48 -29.66 26.65
CA TRP A 1008 -11.06 -30.56 27.64
C TRP A 1008 -10.79 -32.02 27.25
N ASP A 1009 -10.07 -32.75 28.09
CA ASP A 1009 -9.66 -34.15 27.86
C ASP A 1009 -10.59 -35.20 28.51
N GLY A 1010 -11.76 -34.77 28.99
CA GLY A 1010 -12.70 -35.61 29.74
C GLY A 1010 -12.50 -35.57 31.26
N ASN A 1011 -11.37 -35.05 31.75
CA ASN A 1011 -11.06 -34.96 33.18
C ASN A 1011 -10.56 -33.56 33.60
N SER A 1012 -9.67 -32.97 32.81
CA SER A 1012 -9.02 -31.68 33.04
C SER A 1012 -9.05 -30.79 31.80
N THR A 1013 -8.91 -29.49 32.04
CA THR A 1013 -8.70 -28.48 30.99
C THR A 1013 -7.20 -28.22 30.82
N VAL A 1014 -6.69 -28.39 29.61
CA VAL A 1014 -5.33 -28.03 29.20
C VAL A 1014 -5.37 -26.68 28.49
N ASP A 1015 -4.57 -25.71 28.95
CA ASP A 1015 -4.45 -24.42 28.28
C ASP A 1015 -3.56 -24.53 27.04
N LEU A 1016 -4.10 -24.08 25.91
CA LEU A 1016 -3.43 -24.06 24.61
C LEU A 1016 -3.19 -22.64 24.11
N SER A 1017 -3.48 -21.62 24.93
CA SER A 1017 -3.42 -20.20 24.53
C SER A 1017 -1.99 -19.67 24.36
N THR A 1018 -0.97 -20.45 24.74
CA THR A 1018 0.44 -20.06 24.62
C THR A 1018 0.81 -19.87 23.15
N GLY A 1019 1.15 -18.64 22.77
CA GLY A 1019 1.42 -18.25 21.37
C GLY A 1019 0.41 -17.26 20.79
N LEU A 1020 -0.72 -17.03 21.47
CA LEU A 1020 -1.68 -15.97 21.16
C LEU A 1020 -1.44 -14.77 22.08
N SER A 1021 -1.46 -13.56 21.51
CA SER A 1021 -1.44 -12.33 22.32
C SER A 1021 -2.82 -12.00 22.89
N SER A 1022 -2.86 -11.12 23.90
CA SER A 1022 -4.11 -10.63 24.50
C SER A 1022 -4.99 -9.81 23.57
N GLN A 1023 -4.46 -9.33 22.43
CA GLN A 1023 -5.22 -8.58 21.41
C GLN A 1023 -5.94 -9.50 20.41
N SER A 1024 -5.66 -10.81 20.44
CA SER A 1024 -6.26 -11.77 19.52
C SER A 1024 -7.75 -11.97 19.82
N GLN A 1025 -8.53 -12.25 18.78
CA GLN A 1025 -9.94 -12.66 18.85
C GLN A 1025 -10.13 -13.89 17.97
N ILE A 1026 -10.73 -14.94 18.53
CA ILE A 1026 -11.04 -16.19 17.81
C ILE A 1026 -12.55 -16.21 17.52
N TYR A 1027 -12.91 -16.39 16.26
CA TYR A 1027 -14.31 -16.47 15.82
C TYR A 1027 -14.76 -17.91 15.54
N ASP A 1028 -13.87 -18.73 14.95
CA ASP A 1028 -14.22 -20.08 14.55
C ASP A 1028 -13.03 -21.04 14.67
N LEU A 1029 -13.33 -22.33 14.78
CA LEU A 1029 -12.37 -23.43 14.90
C LEU A 1029 -12.76 -24.51 13.90
N GLN A 1030 -11.81 -24.96 13.08
CA GLN A 1030 -12.04 -26.03 12.13
C GLN A 1030 -10.90 -27.03 12.12
N PHE A 1031 -11.20 -28.32 12.27
CA PHE A 1031 -10.21 -29.35 12.02
C PHE A 1031 -10.00 -29.54 10.53
N VAL A 1032 -8.73 -29.63 10.13
CA VAL A 1032 -8.33 -29.87 8.74
C VAL A 1032 -7.45 -31.14 8.68
N PRO A 1033 -7.79 -32.12 7.83
CA PRO A 1033 -6.95 -33.29 7.60
C PRO A 1033 -5.65 -32.92 6.90
N LEU A 1034 -4.61 -33.70 7.18
CA LEU A 1034 -3.31 -33.56 6.53
C LEU A 1034 -3.07 -34.77 5.62
N SER A 1035 -2.61 -34.49 4.40
CA SER A 1035 -2.22 -35.53 3.43
C SER A 1035 -1.04 -36.38 3.91
N ARG A 1036 -0.23 -35.86 4.84
CA ARG A 1036 0.90 -36.54 5.48
C ARG A 1036 0.91 -36.28 6.98
N LYS A 1037 1.50 -37.20 7.75
CA LYS A 1037 1.67 -37.01 9.20
C LYS A 1037 2.61 -35.83 9.47
N THR A 1038 2.28 -35.03 10.47
CA THR A 1038 3.18 -34.02 11.03
C THR A 1038 4.42 -34.68 11.62
N ALA A 1039 5.54 -33.96 11.61
CA ALA A 1039 6.75 -34.39 12.32
C ALA A 1039 6.60 -34.27 13.86
N VAL A 1040 5.65 -33.46 14.30
CA VAL A 1040 5.35 -33.20 15.72
C VAL A 1040 4.31 -34.20 16.21
N SER A 1041 4.73 -35.17 17.03
CA SER A 1041 3.82 -36.06 17.76
C SER A 1041 3.62 -35.57 19.19
N ASN A 1042 2.37 -35.32 19.59
CA ASN A 1042 2.02 -34.89 20.94
C ASN A 1042 0.73 -35.59 21.42
N SER A 1043 0.41 -35.46 22.71
CA SER A 1043 -0.83 -36.01 23.30
C SER A 1043 -2.05 -35.08 23.15
N ILE A 1044 -1.84 -33.91 22.53
CA ILE A 1044 -2.90 -32.93 22.31
C ILE A 1044 -3.70 -33.33 21.07
N MET A 1045 -3.04 -33.57 19.93
CA MET A 1045 -3.71 -33.81 18.65
C MET A 1045 -3.15 -35.01 17.88
N ASP A 1046 -3.97 -35.65 17.04
CA ASP A 1046 -3.53 -36.69 16.12
C ASP A 1046 -2.60 -36.10 15.03
N SER A 1047 -1.46 -36.76 14.78
CA SER A 1047 -0.46 -36.38 13.78
C SER A 1047 -0.97 -36.20 12.34
N LYS A 1048 -2.19 -36.67 11.99
CA LYS A 1048 -2.78 -36.51 10.65
C LYS A 1048 -3.73 -35.32 10.53
N ARG A 1049 -3.77 -34.42 11.51
CA ARG A 1049 -4.73 -33.32 11.56
C ARG A 1049 -4.06 -32.07 12.10
N ALA A 1050 -4.61 -30.92 11.73
CA ALA A 1050 -4.32 -29.63 12.34
C ALA A 1050 -5.63 -28.94 12.72
N LEU A 1051 -5.57 -28.05 13.70
CA LEU A 1051 -6.68 -27.17 14.05
C LEU A 1051 -6.45 -25.81 13.40
N LEU A 1052 -7.30 -25.44 12.46
CA LEU A 1052 -7.34 -24.10 11.89
C LEU A 1052 -8.13 -23.19 12.83
N VAL A 1053 -7.45 -22.19 13.38
CA VAL A 1053 -8.01 -21.16 14.25
C VAL A 1053 -8.24 -19.92 13.40
N LEU A 1054 -9.49 -19.45 13.33
CA LEU A 1054 -9.90 -18.33 12.49
C LEU A 1054 -10.28 -17.13 13.35
N GLY A 1055 -9.87 -15.94 12.92
CA GLY A 1055 -10.16 -14.75 13.70
C GLY A 1055 -9.47 -13.47 13.24
N ASN A 1056 -9.20 -12.61 14.21
CA ASN A 1056 -8.21 -11.54 14.13
C ASN A 1056 -7.11 -11.90 15.14
N LEU A 1057 -6.04 -12.53 14.68
CA LEU A 1057 -5.05 -13.16 15.53
C LEU A 1057 -3.76 -12.33 15.51
N THR A 1058 -3.19 -12.12 16.68
CA THR A 1058 -1.85 -11.54 16.82
C THR A 1058 -0.99 -12.57 17.55
N LEU A 1059 -0.09 -13.22 16.80
CA LEU A 1059 0.75 -14.31 17.28
C LEU A 1059 1.92 -13.76 18.10
N ALA A 1060 2.49 -14.59 18.97
CA ALA A 1060 3.64 -14.23 19.83
C ALA A 1060 4.90 -13.79 19.03
N THR A 1061 4.99 -14.14 17.74
CA THR A 1061 6.04 -13.68 16.83
C THR A 1061 5.88 -12.22 16.40
N GLY A 1062 4.76 -11.56 16.75
CA GLY A 1062 4.39 -10.23 16.26
C GLY A 1062 3.59 -10.24 14.96
N ASN A 1063 3.38 -11.41 14.35
CA ASN A 1063 2.63 -11.55 13.10
C ASN A 1063 1.13 -11.42 13.34
N ILE A 1064 0.48 -10.54 12.57
CA ILE A 1064 -0.98 -10.42 12.50
C ILE A 1064 -1.48 -11.36 11.41
N ALA A 1065 -2.42 -12.24 11.74
CA ALA A 1065 -2.99 -13.22 10.82
C ALA A 1065 -4.51 -13.30 11.01
N SER A 1066 -5.24 -13.58 9.94
CA SER A 1066 -6.69 -13.84 10.00
C SER A 1066 -7.02 -15.32 10.16
N GLY A 1067 -6.02 -16.19 10.00
CA GLY A 1067 -6.10 -17.61 10.35
C GLY A 1067 -4.73 -18.20 10.67
N ALA A 1068 -4.69 -19.12 11.63
CA ALA A 1068 -3.47 -19.82 12.05
C ALA A 1068 -3.72 -21.32 12.20
N LEU A 1069 -2.75 -22.14 11.79
CA LEU A 1069 -2.75 -23.58 11.99
C LEU A 1069 -2.08 -23.90 13.33
N PHE A 1070 -2.74 -24.73 14.12
CA PHE A 1070 -2.24 -25.27 15.38
C PHE A 1070 -2.06 -26.78 15.27
N ASP A 1071 -0.82 -27.25 15.49
CA ASP A 1071 -0.41 -28.66 15.36
C ASP A 1071 -0.38 -29.42 16.71
N GLY A 1072 -0.85 -28.78 17.78
CA GLY A 1072 -0.78 -29.29 19.15
C GLY A 1072 0.41 -28.78 19.96
N ALA A 1073 1.36 -28.06 19.34
CA ALA A 1073 2.50 -27.44 20.02
C ALA A 1073 2.67 -25.96 19.71
N ALA A 1074 2.52 -25.54 18.44
CA ALA A 1074 2.75 -24.16 18.02
C ALA A 1074 1.69 -23.64 17.06
N TYR A 1075 1.52 -22.31 17.06
CA TYR A 1075 0.71 -21.60 16.07
C TYR A 1075 1.57 -21.16 14.90
N THR A 1076 1.14 -21.50 13.69
CA THR A 1076 1.74 -21.02 12.45
C THR A 1076 0.71 -20.17 11.71
N ALA A 1077 1.06 -18.94 11.34
CA ALA A 1077 0.18 -18.11 10.51
C ALA A 1077 -0.12 -18.84 9.19
N TYR A 1078 -1.35 -18.72 8.70
CA TYR A 1078 -1.80 -19.43 7.50
C TYR A 1078 -2.60 -18.55 6.55
N LEU A 1079 -3.49 -17.70 7.08
CA LEU A 1079 -4.25 -16.72 6.28
C LEU A 1079 -3.88 -15.30 6.71
N LEU A 1080 -3.63 -14.46 5.72
CA LEU A 1080 -3.51 -13.01 5.87
C LEU A 1080 -4.66 -12.37 5.13
N SER A 1081 -5.30 -11.36 5.73
CA SER A 1081 -6.30 -10.57 5.04
C SER A 1081 -6.23 -9.12 5.46
N ASN A 1082 -6.77 -8.24 4.63
CA ASN A 1082 -6.79 -6.80 4.81
C ASN A 1082 -8.16 -6.24 4.44
N THR A 1083 -8.51 -5.12 5.04
CA THR A 1083 -9.66 -4.30 4.67
C THR A 1083 -9.24 -3.18 3.73
N ILE A 1084 -10.22 -2.53 3.09
CA ILE A 1084 -9.99 -1.46 2.12
C ILE A 1084 -9.44 -0.16 2.72
N ASP A 1085 -9.56 0.02 4.04
CA ASP A 1085 -8.96 1.12 4.80
C ASP A 1085 -7.54 0.77 5.29
N ASP A 1086 -6.87 -0.18 4.64
CA ASP A 1086 -5.51 -0.61 4.90
C ASP A 1086 -5.28 -1.09 6.35
N ARG A 1087 -6.29 -1.79 6.91
CA ARG A 1087 -6.19 -2.43 8.23
C ARG A 1087 -6.16 -3.96 8.09
N PRO A 1088 -5.63 -4.68 9.09
CA PRO A 1088 -5.76 -6.13 9.13
C PRO A 1088 -7.23 -6.55 9.09
N GLY A 1089 -7.55 -7.44 8.14
CA GLY A 1089 -8.87 -8.05 8.00
C GLY A 1089 -9.08 -9.19 8.99
N SER A 1090 -10.30 -9.72 9.02
CA SER A 1090 -10.63 -10.85 9.88
C SER A 1090 -11.46 -11.91 9.16
N VAL A 1091 -11.20 -13.18 9.48
CA VAL A 1091 -11.99 -14.31 8.96
C VAL A 1091 -12.96 -14.75 10.05
N ARG A 1092 -14.25 -14.73 9.74
CA ARG A 1092 -15.34 -15.07 10.67
C ARG A 1092 -15.60 -16.56 10.73
N THR A 1093 -15.55 -17.25 9.58
CA THR A 1093 -15.88 -18.68 9.51
C THR A 1093 -15.29 -19.34 8.27
N LEU A 1094 -15.18 -20.67 8.32
CA LEU A 1094 -14.95 -21.55 7.17
C LEU A 1094 -16.07 -22.56 7.12
N PHE A 1095 -16.73 -22.66 5.97
CA PHE A 1095 -17.83 -23.61 5.75
C PHE A 1095 -17.56 -24.51 4.54
N SER A 1096 -18.13 -25.72 4.60
CA SER A 1096 -17.90 -26.78 3.62
C SER A 1096 -19.16 -27.58 3.32
N ASP A 1097 -19.19 -28.28 2.18
CA ASP A 1097 -20.30 -29.18 1.82
C ASP A 1097 -20.48 -30.34 2.80
N GLN A 1098 -19.35 -30.85 3.30
CA GLN A 1098 -19.30 -32.02 4.17
C GLN A 1098 -18.71 -31.65 5.52
N LEU A 1099 -19.30 -32.21 6.59
CA LEU A 1099 -18.73 -32.13 7.93
C LEU A 1099 -17.74 -33.29 8.11
N ILE A 1100 -16.56 -33.00 8.64
CA ILE A 1100 -15.61 -34.06 8.98
C ILE A 1100 -16.02 -34.68 10.31
N SER A 1101 -16.27 -35.99 10.28
CA SER A 1101 -16.47 -36.81 11.47
C SER A 1101 -15.26 -37.70 11.67
N PHE A 1102 -14.53 -37.47 12.75
CA PHE A 1102 -13.42 -38.32 13.13
C PHE A 1102 -13.90 -39.41 14.09
N THR A 1103 -13.88 -40.65 13.63
CA THR A 1103 -14.15 -41.79 14.50
C THR A 1103 -12.90 -42.10 15.32
N SER A 1104 -13.06 -42.29 16.64
CA SER A 1104 -11.94 -42.65 17.52
C SER A 1104 -11.34 -43.97 17.06
N SER A 1105 -10.07 -43.95 16.64
CA SER A 1105 -9.26 -45.14 16.31
C SER A 1105 -8.82 -45.92 17.55
N GLY A 1106 -9.65 -45.94 18.60
CA GLY A 1106 -9.48 -46.90 19.68
C GLY A 1106 -9.76 -48.28 19.10
N SER A 1107 -8.74 -49.13 19.04
CA SER A 1107 -8.82 -50.52 18.58
C SER A 1107 -9.79 -51.35 19.45
N ARG A 1108 -11.09 -51.15 19.25
CA ARG A 1108 -12.12 -52.04 19.74
C ARG A 1108 -12.53 -52.90 18.57
N LEU A 1109 -12.04 -54.15 18.59
CA LEU A 1109 -12.49 -55.20 17.68
C LEU A 1109 -14.02 -55.19 17.67
N SER A 1110 -14.64 -55.25 16.48
CA SER A 1110 -16.10 -55.24 16.37
C SER A 1110 -16.68 -56.37 17.23
N ARG A 1111 -17.87 -56.17 17.82
CA ARG A 1111 -18.51 -57.19 18.66
C ARG A 1111 -18.56 -58.57 17.97
N GLY A 1112 -18.74 -58.60 16.65
CA GLY A 1112 -18.67 -59.82 15.86
C GLY A 1112 -17.29 -60.48 15.85
N VAL A 1113 -16.21 -59.70 15.69
CA VAL A 1113 -14.84 -60.24 15.72
C VAL A 1113 -14.46 -60.73 17.12
N VAL A 1114 -14.90 -60.06 18.18
CA VAL A 1114 -14.69 -60.53 19.57
C VAL A 1114 -15.40 -61.86 19.81
N VAL A 1115 -16.62 -62.04 19.30
CA VAL A 1115 -17.35 -63.31 19.37
C VAL A 1115 -16.63 -64.42 18.60
N VAL A 1116 -16.08 -64.12 17.42
CA VAL A 1116 -15.31 -65.08 16.62
C VAL A 1116 -14.00 -65.48 17.31
N ILE A 1117 -13.27 -64.52 17.89
CA ILE A 1117 -12.03 -64.80 18.64
C ILE A 1117 -12.34 -65.62 19.90
N ALA A 1118 -13.40 -65.27 20.64
CA ALA A 1118 -13.82 -66.03 21.81
C ALA A 1118 -14.23 -67.46 21.45
N LEU A 1119 -14.94 -67.65 20.34
CA LEU A 1119 -15.30 -68.97 19.82
C LEU A 1119 -14.05 -69.78 19.41
N ALA A 1120 -13.09 -69.15 18.74
CA ALA A 1120 -11.85 -69.80 18.33
C ALA A 1120 -11.00 -70.23 19.53
N ILE A 1121 -10.91 -69.39 20.57
CA ILE A 1121 -10.21 -69.73 21.82
C ILE A 1121 -10.94 -70.87 22.55
N ALA A 1122 -12.27 -70.84 22.61
CA ALA A 1122 -13.07 -71.91 23.23
C ALA A 1122 -12.89 -73.25 22.51
N LEU A 1123 -12.89 -73.26 21.17
CA LEU A 1123 -12.59 -74.44 20.35
C LEU A 1123 -11.16 -74.95 20.57
N PHE A 1124 -10.18 -74.05 20.60
CA PHE A 1124 -8.80 -74.43 20.86
C PHE A 1124 -8.62 -75.08 22.25
N ILE A 1125 -9.21 -74.49 23.29
CA ILE A 1125 -9.14 -75.04 24.66
C ILE A 1125 -9.83 -76.40 24.73
N THR A 1126 -11.00 -76.57 24.08
CA THR A 1126 -11.68 -77.88 24.06
C THR A 1126 -10.88 -78.94 23.31
N PHE A 1127 -10.29 -78.62 22.16
CA PHE A 1127 -9.39 -79.54 21.44
C PHE A 1127 -8.14 -79.87 22.25
N ALA A 1128 -7.55 -78.90 22.96
CA ALA A 1128 -6.40 -79.12 23.82
C ALA A 1128 -6.73 -80.05 25.00
N ILE A 1129 -7.90 -79.88 25.64
CA ILE A 1129 -8.37 -80.77 26.71
C ILE A 1129 -8.60 -82.19 26.18
N VAL A 1130 -9.22 -82.33 25.00
CA VAL A 1130 -9.42 -83.65 24.37
C VAL A 1130 -8.08 -84.30 24.01
N ALA A 1131 -7.14 -83.54 23.45
CA ALA A 1131 -5.81 -84.04 23.11
C ALA A 1131 -5.02 -84.46 24.36
N LEU A 1132 -5.08 -83.68 25.45
CA LEU A 1132 -4.51 -84.06 26.75
C LEU A 1132 -5.20 -85.30 27.34
N GLY A 1133 -6.52 -85.44 27.16
CA GLY A 1133 -7.27 -86.64 27.56
C GLY A 1133 -6.85 -87.87 26.77
N ILE A 1134 -6.65 -87.75 25.46
CA ILE A 1134 -6.14 -88.83 24.59
C ILE A 1134 -4.69 -89.17 24.96
N LEU A 1135 -3.85 -88.16 25.22
CA LEU A 1135 -2.47 -88.36 25.64
C LEU A 1135 -2.40 -89.06 27.02
N ALA A 1136 -3.24 -88.66 27.96
CA ALA A 1136 -3.38 -89.32 29.25
C ALA A 1136 -3.88 -90.77 29.10
N ALA A 1137 -4.86 -91.01 28.23
CA ALA A 1137 -5.34 -92.36 27.91
C ALA A 1137 -4.26 -93.22 27.21
N PHE A 1138 -3.45 -92.62 26.35
CA PHE A 1138 -2.33 -93.28 25.68
C PHE A 1138 -1.21 -93.64 26.66
N ILE A 1139 -0.85 -92.72 27.57
CA ILE A 1139 0.12 -92.98 28.64
C ILE A 1139 -0.40 -94.04 29.61
N ARG A 1140 -1.70 -94.01 29.95
CA ARG A 1140 -2.35 -95.02 30.79
C ARG A 1140 -2.35 -96.40 30.13
N ARG A 1141 -2.74 -96.50 28.84
CA ARG A 1141 -2.68 -97.75 28.06
C ARG A 1141 -1.25 -98.29 27.91
N ARG A 1142 -0.24 -97.42 27.84
CA ARG A 1142 1.18 -97.81 27.80
C ARG A 1142 1.69 -98.34 29.14
N ARG A 1143 1.11 -97.91 30.27
CA ARG A 1143 1.46 -98.38 31.62
C ARG A 1143 0.68 -99.63 32.06
N GLU A 1144 -0.56 -99.80 31.61
CA GLU A 1144 -1.45 -100.86 32.11
C GLU A 1144 -1.35 -102.20 31.36
N GLY A 1145 -0.62 -102.27 30.23
CA GLY A 1145 -0.38 -103.53 29.52
C GLY A 1145 -1.65 -104.11 28.87
N TYR A 1146 -1.48 -104.79 27.73
CA TYR A 1146 -2.58 -105.32 26.94
C TYR A 1146 -3.31 -106.45 27.69
N ARG A 1147 -4.58 -106.26 28.07
CA ARG A 1147 -5.48 -107.35 28.49
C ARG A 1147 -6.40 -107.72 27.32
N PRO A 1148 -6.41 -108.97 26.84
CA PRO A 1148 -7.32 -109.43 25.80
C PRO A 1148 -8.77 -109.32 26.27
N ALA A 1149 -9.68 -109.04 25.33
CA ALA A 1149 -11.11 -109.03 25.56
C ALA A 1149 -11.61 -110.44 25.95
N ASN A 1150 -12.30 -110.55 27.10
CA ASN A 1150 -13.10 -111.72 27.42
C ASN A 1150 -14.34 -111.74 26.53
N GLN A 1151 -14.41 -112.77 25.69
CA GLN A 1151 -15.58 -113.14 24.91
C GLN A 1151 -16.67 -113.68 25.86
N THR A 1152 -17.76 -112.95 26.02
CA THR A 1152 -19.10 -113.52 26.27
C THR A 1152 -20.14 -112.43 26.02
N MET A 1153 -20.79 -112.51 24.85
CA MET A 1153 -22.11 -111.93 24.63
C MET A 1153 -23.16 -112.87 25.26
N PRO A 1154 -24.20 -112.31 25.89
CA PRO A 1154 -25.53 -112.85 25.72
C PRO A 1154 -26.40 -111.85 24.95
N GLU A 1155 -26.91 -112.39 23.86
CA GLU A 1155 -27.94 -111.93 22.95
C GLU A 1155 -29.22 -111.46 23.64
N LYS A 1156 -29.74 -110.27 23.26
CA LYS A 1156 -31.19 -110.08 23.12
C LYS A 1156 -31.53 -108.87 22.23
N ALA A 1157 -32.39 -109.16 21.26
CA ALA A 1157 -32.91 -108.31 20.20
C ALA A 1157 -33.88 -107.22 20.72
N PRO A 1158 -34.33 -106.28 19.85
CA PRO A 1158 -34.82 -104.96 20.22
C PRO A 1158 -36.31 -104.94 20.57
N ALA A 1159 -36.73 -103.94 21.35
CA ALA A 1159 -38.13 -103.58 21.49
C ALA A 1159 -38.29 -102.05 21.33
N ALA A 1160 -39.24 -101.70 20.47
CA ALA A 1160 -39.68 -100.36 20.16
C ALA A 1160 -40.85 -99.94 21.09
N VAL A 1161 -41.26 -98.66 20.94
CA VAL A 1161 -42.61 -98.10 21.25
C VAL A 1161 -42.78 -97.68 22.74
N PRO A 1162 -43.52 -96.58 23.10
CA PRO A 1162 -43.76 -95.29 22.44
C PRO A 1162 -43.92 -94.12 23.48
N PRO A 1163 -44.40 -92.92 23.08
CA PRO A 1163 -44.54 -91.75 23.95
C PRO A 1163 -45.86 -91.81 24.72
N GLN A 1164 -45.86 -91.39 25.99
CA GLN A 1164 -47.00 -90.86 26.76
C GLN A 1164 -46.57 -90.65 28.22
N SER A 1165 -45.90 -89.53 28.47
CA SER A 1165 -45.96 -88.79 29.74
C SER A 1165 -46.12 -87.32 29.33
N LEU A 1166 -47.21 -86.95 28.65
CA LEU A 1166 -48.53 -86.67 29.24
C LEU A 1166 -48.42 -85.82 30.51
N PHE A 1167 -48.36 -84.51 30.27
CA PHE A 1167 -49.07 -83.43 30.95
C PHE A 1167 -49.52 -83.62 32.40
N GLY A 1168 -49.11 -82.67 33.25
CA GLY A 1168 -49.75 -82.26 34.51
C GLY A 1168 -48.96 -81.08 35.08
N GLU A 1169 -49.31 -79.84 34.73
CA GLU A 1169 -50.29 -78.94 35.39
C GLU A 1169 -49.75 -78.21 36.64
N ASP A 1170 -49.50 -76.91 36.45
CA ASP A 1170 -49.97 -75.75 37.23
C ASP A 1170 -50.21 -75.87 38.75
N ASN A 1171 -49.57 -74.98 39.53
CA ASN A 1171 -50.13 -73.69 39.98
C ASN A 1171 -49.77 -73.24 41.43
N PHE A 1172 -49.75 -71.91 41.61
CA PHE A 1172 -49.89 -71.09 42.85
C PHE A 1172 -48.70 -70.74 43.78
N GLN A 1173 -48.20 -69.51 43.55
CA GLN A 1173 -47.93 -68.38 44.46
C GLN A 1173 -47.68 -68.58 45.99
N ALA A 1174 -46.60 -67.94 46.52
CA ALA A 1174 -46.69 -66.82 47.48
C ALA A 1174 -45.32 -66.19 47.88
N HIS A 1175 -45.20 -64.89 47.56
CA HIS A 1175 -44.57 -63.75 48.28
C HIS A 1175 -43.09 -63.64 48.76
N LYS A 1176 -42.44 -62.60 48.17
CA LYS A 1176 -41.69 -61.43 48.74
C LYS A 1176 -40.44 -61.69 49.61
N GLY A 1177 -39.25 -61.11 49.38
CA GLY A 1177 -38.72 -60.22 48.35
C GLY A 1177 -37.42 -59.51 48.81
N ARG A 1178 -36.42 -59.33 47.92
CA ARG A 1178 -35.51 -58.17 47.83
C ARG A 1178 -34.46 -58.35 46.72
N ALA A 1179 -34.24 -57.27 45.96
CA ALA A 1179 -33.15 -56.98 45.01
C ALA A 1179 -31.90 -56.45 45.78
N PRO A 1180 -30.77 -55.99 45.17
CA PRO A 1180 -30.49 -55.72 43.75
C PRO A 1180 -29.08 -56.15 43.23
N ARG A 1181 -28.78 -55.80 41.97
CA ARG A 1181 -27.45 -55.53 41.36
C ARG A 1181 -26.19 -56.07 42.06
N ILE A 1182 -25.42 -56.90 41.36
CA ILE A 1182 -24.11 -56.55 40.75
C ILE A 1182 -24.05 -57.19 39.37
#